data_AF-A0A6P4XGK9-F1
#
_entry.id   AF-A0A6P4XGK9-F1
#
_cell.length_a   1.000
_cell.length_b   1.000
_cell.length_c   1.000
_cell.angle_alpha   90.00
_cell.angle_beta   90.00
_cell.angle_gamma   90.00
#
_symmetry.space_group_name_H-M   'P 1'
#
loop_
_entity.id
_entity.type
_entity.pdbx_description
1 polymer ?
#
loop_
_entity_poly.entity_id
_entity_poly.type
_entity_poly.pdbx_seq_one_letter_code
_entity_poly.pdbx_strand_id
1 'polypeptide(L)'
;MAAYQWVPRMRDYTSEKKEEACGRETTDYHPLKPMTVTVTESKAKKTGGKAETEFVDPLSSSLDGTDPLSMFAAENVVMDPLSMAPKRDRAESGSKAKPGKKSSLDESFEPWSTKKANILSKYTTSERLSITTSFLSPSDREKVAVKTQVQTTMTDKVKNRLEQLDDFEEGSVKEMLNLSQQDYVNRIEELNQALISAWEQDQRVKALKIAIQCSKLLVDISVIQFYPSKFVLVTDILDTFGNLVYERIRQKSAYFPPGSKVPQMLPEDFTPEQVPDSAKETCRNWFYKIASIRELIPRLYVETAILKCYSFLTSGEYSQALLRLSSMMRGIGDPLVAVYARTYLCRVGILVAPEVHDHVTINLYDFLATYKQLQGDSVQNILAVQQLEMAQYLHLYTPALDWILQCVAHRASEDTMTEVLEHCKKKCNSALLLNSVMSAFKPDYIASRALKFVDTIRDCEEAGFPKHELYSSLGANMVLADPPEEQRLQTLNEVWKVVMKLKNPANYIACAEVWIEYPCKHFTKREVNTILGDIIKHMVPDRAFEDFYPQLQSIVTKVLSHMHDFAVLFSMDKFLPFIDMFQKESVKVEVCKTVMETFTRVQQETTSDPVIMNALMFICKTMHDSVNALTLEDEKKAISNLICGFIRRISFGRDFEQQLSFYVEARATFSNLEPVLIELVQRVNQLSMETHKVVKGNHSRKTAAFVRACAAYSFITIPSINNIFSRLNLYLVSGQVAMVNGALTQGDAFFKAAIGLLPEVPRTIQVDGKVRSTEPLLAEYINNFVSNLLVVPDNPDQGVLYLIRGLLNVLQNYTWEDNSDAKVRSYLSVTCLLSAMSQENYLYHVNKVDSNDRLYGSDPKFLNEVQQIANTLIAEVLEHLKHLQQQEALKRQSALALEFFTRMVAHGDVGPGKMGPLAVNLWNLAQKHGHGDTKVMVRTLEHLKKKGVQQKEYADLAAKLPLQSRT
;
A
#
# COMPACT_ATOMS: atom_id res chain seq x y z
N MET A 1 51.19 36.29 -27.84
CA MET A 1 50.85 35.08 -27.04
C MET A 1 51.42 33.89 -27.77
N ALA A 2 52.11 32.97 -27.09
CA ALA A 2 52.51 31.72 -27.75
C ALA A 2 51.25 30.97 -28.19
N ALA A 3 51.08 30.76 -29.49
CA ALA A 3 50.02 29.91 -30.02
C ALA A 3 50.37 28.47 -29.66
N TYR A 4 49.68 27.90 -28.67
CA TYR A 4 49.86 26.49 -28.34
C TYR A 4 49.11 25.64 -29.36
N GLN A 5 49.84 24.74 -30.02
CA GLN A 5 49.27 23.83 -31.01
C GLN A 5 48.92 22.51 -30.34
N TRP A 6 47.67 22.04 -30.47
CA TRP A 6 47.28 20.69 -30.05
C TRP A 6 47.98 19.68 -30.95
N VAL A 7 48.69 18.76 -30.32
CA VAL A 7 49.25 17.60 -31.00
C VAL A 7 48.68 16.36 -30.31
N PRO A 8 47.81 15.60 -30.99
CA PRO A 8 47.26 14.37 -30.42
C PRO A 8 48.38 13.33 -30.27
N ARG A 9 48.36 12.59 -29.17
CA ARG A 9 49.24 11.44 -28.97
C ARG A 9 48.78 10.30 -29.86
N MET A 10 49.68 9.73 -30.66
CA MET A 10 49.40 8.46 -31.35
C MET A 10 49.33 7.32 -30.34
N ARG A 11 48.27 6.52 -30.42
CA ARG A 11 48.02 5.38 -29.53
C ARG A 11 47.83 4.13 -30.36
N ASP A 12 48.53 3.07 -29.98
CA ASP A 12 48.24 1.72 -30.47
C ASP A 12 47.32 1.04 -29.46
N TYR A 13 46.02 1.15 -29.70
CA TYR A 13 45.00 0.54 -28.86
C TYR A 13 45.12 -0.99 -28.77
N THR A 14 45.73 -1.65 -29.76
CA THR A 14 45.91 -3.11 -29.73
C THR A 14 47.02 -3.53 -28.78
N SER A 15 48.10 -2.77 -28.72
CA SER A 15 49.21 -2.97 -27.79
C SER A 15 48.81 -2.56 -26.38
N GLU A 16 48.15 -1.41 -26.21
CA GLU A 16 47.65 -0.97 -24.89
C GLU A 16 46.63 -1.94 -24.30
N LYS A 17 45.73 -2.52 -25.12
CA LYS A 17 44.78 -3.55 -24.67
C LYS A 17 45.46 -4.84 -24.20
N LYS A 18 46.65 -5.17 -24.73
CA LYS A 18 47.45 -6.33 -24.30
C LYS A 18 48.23 -6.02 -23.02
N GLU A 19 48.74 -4.80 -22.88
CA GLU A 19 49.50 -4.34 -21.71
C GLU A 19 48.61 -4.11 -20.48
N GLU A 20 47.38 -3.63 -20.68
CA GLU A 20 46.38 -3.40 -19.62
C GLU A 20 45.40 -4.56 -19.44
N ALA A 21 45.60 -5.70 -20.13
CA ALA A 21 44.79 -6.90 -19.94
C ALA A 21 45.08 -7.53 -18.57
N CYS A 22 44.18 -7.30 -17.60
CA CYS A 22 44.15 -8.15 -16.41
C CYS A 22 43.83 -9.60 -16.80
N GLY A 23 44.50 -10.56 -16.16
CA GLY A 23 44.20 -11.98 -16.30
C GLY A 23 42.72 -12.24 -16.02
N ARG A 24 42.01 -12.82 -16.99
CA ARG A 24 40.62 -13.21 -16.80
C ARG A 24 40.60 -14.57 -16.14
N GLU A 25 40.21 -14.63 -14.87
CA GLU A 25 39.90 -15.89 -14.21
C GLU A 25 38.48 -16.32 -14.56
N THR A 26 38.28 -17.62 -14.77
CA THR A 26 36.95 -18.21 -14.92
C THR A 26 36.23 -18.13 -13.59
N THR A 27 35.18 -17.30 -13.52
CA THR A 27 34.28 -17.23 -12.37
C THR A 27 33.19 -18.29 -12.51
N ASP A 28 33.13 -19.20 -11.53
CA ASP A 28 32.07 -20.23 -11.46
C ASP A 28 30.67 -19.63 -11.17
N TYR A 29 30.64 -18.36 -10.74
CA TYR A 29 29.41 -17.62 -10.43
C TYR A 29 29.33 -16.32 -11.24
N HIS A 30 28.27 -16.22 -12.05
CA HIS A 30 27.95 -15.00 -12.78
C HIS A 30 27.43 -13.96 -11.79
N PRO A 31 28.02 -12.75 -11.68
CA PRO A 31 27.65 -11.74 -10.67
C PRO A 31 26.23 -11.16 -10.83
N LEU A 32 25.53 -11.51 -11.91
CA LEU A 32 24.12 -11.18 -12.16
C LEU A 32 23.17 -12.38 -12.03
N LYS A 33 23.64 -13.54 -11.55
CA LYS A 33 22.77 -14.66 -11.21
C LYS A 33 22.11 -14.36 -9.86
N PRO A 34 20.78 -14.32 -9.75
CA PRO A 34 20.12 -14.07 -8.47
C PRO A 34 20.49 -15.19 -7.49
N MET A 35 21.04 -14.83 -6.33
CA MET A 35 21.33 -15.79 -5.26
C MET A 35 20.02 -16.42 -4.80
N THR A 36 19.79 -17.67 -5.20
CA THR A 36 18.67 -18.48 -4.70
C THR A 36 19.14 -19.13 -3.41
N VAL A 37 18.70 -18.61 -2.26
CA VAL A 37 18.95 -19.24 -0.96
C VAL A 37 18.07 -20.48 -0.88
N THR A 38 18.65 -21.65 -1.17
CA THR A 38 18.04 -22.93 -0.83
C THR A 38 18.42 -23.24 0.62
N VAL A 39 17.44 -23.19 1.52
CA VAL A 39 17.61 -23.61 2.92
C VAL A 39 17.68 -25.13 2.94
N THR A 40 18.89 -25.68 2.90
CA THR A 40 19.12 -27.09 3.26
C THR A 40 19.42 -27.17 4.76
N GLU A 41 18.47 -27.69 5.52
CA GLU A 41 18.66 -28.07 6.92
C GLU A 41 19.86 -29.04 7.04
N SER A 42 20.89 -28.64 7.80
CA SER A 42 22.03 -29.53 8.09
C SER A 42 22.50 -29.37 9.52
N LYS A 43 22.31 -30.45 10.28
CA LYS A 43 22.71 -30.65 11.67
C LYS A 43 24.18 -30.32 11.91
N ALA A 44 24.43 -29.56 12.98
CA ALA A 44 25.75 -29.24 13.48
C ALA A 44 26.52 -30.50 13.95
N LYS A 45 27.75 -30.67 13.46
CA LYS A 45 28.80 -31.47 14.11
C LYS A 45 30.12 -30.69 14.03
N LYS A 46 30.69 -30.41 15.21
CA LYS A 46 32.01 -29.79 15.41
C LYS A 46 33.13 -30.76 15.05
N THR A 47 34.15 -30.30 14.33
CA THR A 47 35.56 -30.71 14.53
C THR A 47 36.52 -29.66 13.97
N GLY A 48 37.65 -29.48 14.67
CA GLY A 48 38.60 -28.37 14.56
C GLY A 48 39.41 -28.25 13.26
N GLY A 49 39.73 -27.00 12.92
CA GLY A 49 41.10 -26.49 12.83
C GLY A 49 41.89 -26.66 11.53
N LYS A 50 41.95 -25.59 10.72
CA LYS A 50 43.18 -25.03 10.13
C LYS A 50 42.88 -23.65 9.53
N ALA A 51 43.70 -22.66 9.87
CA ALA A 51 43.58 -21.28 9.40
C ALA A 51 44.31 -21.14 8.06
N GLU A 52 43.57 -20.82 7.00
CA GLU A 52 44.09 -20.21 5.78
C GLU A 52 43.60 -18.76 5.76
N THR A 53 44.54 -17.83 5.54
CA THR A 53 44.29 -16.39 5.50
C THR A 53 43.56 -16.03 4.21
N GLU A 54 42.25 -15.79 4.31
CA GLU A 54 41.47 -15.16 3.24
C GLU A 54 41.86 -13.69 3.07
N PHE A 55 42.14 -13.33 1.82
CA PHE A 55 42.33 -11.96 1.38
C PHE A 55 40.99 -11.21 1.46
N VAL A 56 40.89 -10.23 2.35
CA VAL A 56 39.71 -9.37 2.50
C VAL A 56 39.76 -8.28 1.42
N ASP A 57 38.77 -8.27 0.53
CA ASP A 57 38.57 -7.20 -0.47
C ASP A 57 38.36 -5.84 0.24
N PRO A 58 39.25 -4.84 0.04
CA PRO A 58 39.16 -3.52 0.65
C PRO A 58 37.92 -2.70 0.28
N LEU A 59 37.11 -3.14 -0.68
CA LEU A 59 35.91 -2.44 -1.14
C LEU A 59 34.60 -2.97 -0.51
N SER A 60 34.59 -4.20 -0.01
CA SER A 60 33.39 -4.79 0.62
C SER A 60 33.11 -4.23 2.02
N SER A 61 34.14 -3.79 2.74
CA SER A 61 33.99 -3.13 4.06
C SER A 61 33.58 -1.65 3.98
N SER A 62 33.37 -1.10 2.78
CA SER A 62 32.97 0.30 2.55
C SER A 62 31.51 0.48 2.12
N LEU A 63 30.77 -0.61 1.93
CA LEU A 63 29.39 -0.61 1.45
C LEU A 63 28.34 -0.98 2.50
N ASP A 64 28.73 -1.29 3.74
CA ASP A 64 27.81 -1.42 4.89
C ASP A 64 27.49 -0.06 5.56
N GLY A 65 27.61 1.02 4.78
CA GLY A 65 27.14 2.34 5.16
C GLY A 65 25.62 2.42 5.03
N THR A 66 24.91 2.12 6.11
CA THR A 66 23.50 2.50 6.29
C THR A 66 23.24 3.94 5.85
N ASP A 67 22.25 4.12 4.97
CA ASP A 67 21.81 5.40 4.42
C ASP A 67 21.35 6.37 5.53
N PRO A 68 21.94 7.57 5.65
CA PRO A 68 21.59 8.57 6.65
C PRO A 68 20.18 9.16 6.50
N LEU A 69 19.46 8.94 5.39
CA LEU A 69 18.05 9.34 5.28
C LEU A 69 17.09 8.37 6.00
N SER A 70 17.47 7.10 6.13
CA SER A 70 16.67 6.11 6.86
C SER A 70 16.71 6.32 8.38
N MET A 71 17.75 7.00 8.90
CA MET A 71 17.78 7.47 10.29
C MET A 71 16.92 8.73 10.51
N PHE A 72 16.86 9.65 9.54
CA PHE A 72 16.04 10.86 9.66
C PHE A 72 14.53 10.59 9.53
N ALA A 73 14.12 9.54 8.81
CA ALA A 73 12.71 9.13 8.74
C ALA A 73 12.23 8.45 10.05
N ALA A 74 13.14 7.83 10.81
CA ALA A 74 12.83 7.23 12.10
C ALA A 74 12.76 8.26 13.25
N GLU A 75 13.41 9.43 13.12
CA GLU A 75 13.39 10.49 14.14
C GLU A 75 12.26 11.53 13.97
N ASN A 76 11.61 11.63 12.80
CA ASN A 76 10.57 12.63 12.55
C ASN A 76 9.11 12.18 12.77
N VAL A 77 8.88 10.97 13.32
CA VAL A 77 7.52 10.51 13.72
C VAL A 77 7.22 10.82 15.19
N VAL A 78 8.13 11.51 15.91
CA VAL A 78 7.92 11.95 17.30
C VAL A 78 8.02 13.48 17.41
N MET A 79 7.23 14.23 16.64
CA MET A 79 6.91 15.63 16.97
C MET A 79 5.54 16.04 16.38
N ASP A 80 4.47 15.84 17.15
CA ASP A 80 3.27 16.71 17.10
C ASP A 80 3.15 17.38 18.48
N PRO A 81 3.19 18.72 18.60
CA PRO A 81 3.55 19.42 19.83
C PRO A 81 2.33 19.78 20.69
N LEU A 82 1.79 18.81 21.43
CA LEU A 82 0.80 19.07 22.51
C LEU A 82 1.12 18.41 23.86
N SER A 83 2.29 17.77 24.01
CA SER A 83 2.64 17.01 25.22
C SER A 83 3.79 17.59 26.06
N MET A 84 3.96 18.92 26.10
CA MET A 84 4.96 19.56 27.00
C MET A 84 4.30 20.41 28.09
N ALA A 85 4.03 19.78 29.25
CA ALA A 85 4.11 20.40 30.58
C ALA A 85 4.29 19.31 31.67
N PRO A 86 4.99 19.61 32.79
CA PRO A 86 5.93 18.67 33.40
C PRO A 86 5.34 17.82 34.53
N LYS A 87 5.73 16.54 34.57
CA LYS A 87 5.66 15.68 35.76
C LYS A 87 6.89 15.89 36.64
N ARG A 88 6.68 16.16 37.93
CA ARG A 88 7.64 15.86 39.01
C ARG A 88 7.18 14.60 39.72
N ASP A 89 8.07 13.61 39.71
CA ASP A 89 8.27 12.48 40.61
C ASP A 89 7.08 11.91 41.40
N ARG A 90 6.68 10.69 41.01
CA ARG A 90 6.52 9.59 41.98
C ARG A 90 6.72 8.24 41.28
N ALA A 91 7.70 7.50 41.79
CA ALA A 91 8.15 6.22 41.30
C ALA A 91 7.13 5.10 41.58
N GLU A 92 6.73 4.39 40.53
CA GLU A 92 6.24 3.01 40.61
C GLU A 92 7.36 2.07 40.18
N SER A 93 7.73 1.14 41.06
CA SER A 93 8.58 0.01 40.72
C SER A 93 7.76 -1.04 39.97
N GLY A 94 7.78 -0.97 38.64
CA GLY A 94 7.33 -2.05 37.76
C GLY A 94 8.31 -3.22 37.78
N SER A 95 7.87 -4.35 38.34
CA SER A 95 8.48 -5.65 38.04
C SER A 95 7.99 -6.13 36.67
N LYS A 96 8.94 -6.53 35.83
CA LYS A 96 8.71 -7.03 34.46
C LYS A 96 7.82 -8.27 34.47
N ALA A 97 6.63 -8.19 33.85
CA ALA A 97 5.84 -9.36 33.50
C ALA A 97 6.45 -10.06 32.27
N LYS A 98 6.80 -11.35 32.45
CA LYS A 98 7.15 -12.31 31.39
C LYS A 98 5.92 -12.65 30.52
N PRO A 99 6.10 -13.20 29.30
CA PRO A 99 4.99 -13.43 28.37
C PRO A 99 4.00 -14.43 28.96
N GLY A 100 2.78 -13.94 29.24
CA GLY A 100 1.64 -14.75 29.68
C GLY A 100 1.12 -15.63 28.54
N LYS A 101 0.66 -16.83 28.90
CA LYS A 101 0.12 -17.87 28.03
C LYS A 101 -0.99 -17.38 27.10
N LYS A 102 -1.08 -18.06 25.94
CA LYS A 102 -2.21 -18.18 25.01
C LYS A 102 -3.57 -17.95 25.67
N SER A 103 -4.39 -17.10 25.06
CA SER A 103 -5.84 -17.09 25.21
C SER A 103 -6.37 -18.53 25.09
N SER A 104 -7.25 -18.94 26.01
CA SER A 104 -7.86 -20.28 26.03
C SER A 104 -8.88 -20.53 24.89
N LEU A 105 -9.13 -19.53 24.06
CA LEU A 105 -10.05 -19.55 22.92
C LEU A 105 -9.24 -19.72 21.63
N ASP A 106 -9.70 -20.64 20.76
CA ASP A 106 -9.06 -21.00 19.49
C ASP A 106 -9.04 -19.81 18.50
N GLU A 107 -8.14 -19.81 17.52
CA GLU A 107 -8.07 -18.74 16.49
C GLU A 107 -9.37 -18.62 15.68
N SER A 108 -10.20 -19.67 15.65
CA SER A 108 -11.49 -19.70 14.95
C SER A 108 -12.64 -19.04 15.73
N PHE A 109 -12.46 -18.58 16.97
CA PHE A 109 -13.52 -17.98 17.77
C PHE A 109 -13.50 -16.45 17.63
N GLU A 110 -14.47 -15.89 16.92
CA GLU A 110 -14.59 -14.44 16.73
C GLU A 110 -14.72 -13.69 18.09
N PRO A 111 -13.82 -12.75 18.41
CA PRO A 111 -13.89 -11.98 19.65
C PRO A 111 -15.11 -11.07 19.72
N TRP A 112 -15.66 -10.90 20.94
CA TRP A 112 -16.79 -9.98 21.17
C TRP A 112 -16.49 -8.54 20.74
N SER A 113 -15.24 -8.10 20.81
CA SER A 113 -14.83 -6.75 20.40
C SER A 113 -15.11 -6.45 18.93
N THR A 114 -14.99 -7.44 18.05
CA THR A 114 -15.27 -7.29 16.61
C THR A 114 -16.77 -7.15 16.39
N LYS A 115 -17.58 -8.04 16.99
CA LYS A 115 -19.04 -7.97 16.96
C LYS A 115 -19.57 -6.66 17.55
N LYS A 116 -18.96 -6.17 18.63
CA LYS A 116 -19.27 -4.90 19.26
C LYS A 116 -19.20 -3.73 18.28
N ALA A 117 -18.10 -3.63 17.53
CA ALA A 117 -17.91 -2.56 16.55
C ALA A 117 -18.99 -2.61 15.46
N ASN A 118 -19.29 -3.81 14.95
CA ASN A 118 -20.33 -4.03 13.93
C ASN A 118 -21.74 -3.67 14.44
N ILE A 119 -22.05 -3.97 15.71
CA ILE A 119 -23.34 -3.62 16.32
C ILE A 119 -23.49 -2.09 16.39
N LEU A 120 -22.47 -1.39 16.90
CA LEU A 120 -22.51 0.07 17.06
C LEU A 120 -22.60 0.82 15.73
N SER A 121 -22.05 0.27 14.65
CA SER A 121 -22.16 0.86 13.31
C SER A 121 -23.50 0.54 12.63
N LYS A 122 -24.09 -0.63 12.87
CA LYS A 122 -25.31 -1.10 12.18
C LYS A 122 -26.60 -0.61 12.85
N TYR A 123 -26.65 -0.57 14.17
CA TYR A 123 -27.86 -0.26 14.93
C TYR A 123 -27.82 1.19 15.44
N THR A 124 -28.03 2.13 14.52
CA THR A 124 -28.10 3.58 14.78
C THR A 124 -29.54 4.09 14.77
N THR A 125 -29.80 5.24 15.37
CA THR A 125 -31.15 5.85 15.37
C THR A 125 -31.10 7.38 15.22
N SER A 126 -32.10 7.93 14.54
CA SER A 126 -32.41 9.36 14.50
C SER A 126 -33.52 9.77 15.48
N GLU A 127 -34.11 8.79 16.17
CA GLU A 127 -35.15 9.02 17.16
C GLU A 127 -34.58 9.63 18.46
N ARG A 128 -35.45 10.35 19.15
CA ARG A 128 -35.12 11.09 20.38
C ARG A 128 -35.07 10.14 21.58
N LEU A 129 -33.87 9.92 22.12
CA LEU A 129 -33.61 9.00 23.23
C LEU A 129 -33.86 9.70 24.59
N SER A 130 -34.07 8.90 25.63
CA SER A 130 -34.16 9.39 27.00
C SER A 130 -33.27 8.61 27.97
N ILE A 131 -32.81 9.30 29.02
CA ILE A 131 -32.03 8.72 30.11
C ILE A 131 -32.64 9.17 31.43
N THR A 132 -33.05 8.22 32.25
CA THR A 132 -33.56 8.47 33.59
C THR A 132 -32.47 8.10 34.60
N THR A 133 -31.74 9.09 35.13
CA THR A 133 -30.71 8.85 36.15
C THR A 133 -30.67 9.97 37.20
N SER A 134 -30.35 9.62 38.43
CA SER A 134 -30.17 10.58 39.54
C SER A 134 -28.73 11.11 39.67
N PHE A 135 -27.83 10.75 38.74
CA PHE A 135 -26.39 11.02 38.82
C PHE A 135 -25.86 11.99 37.78
N LEU A 136 -26.69 12.36 36.79
CA LEU A 136 -26.36 13.35 35.78
C LEU A 136 -27.18 14.62 36.03
N SER A 137 -26.52 15.76 36.19
CA SER A 137 -27.16 17.08 36.27
C SER A 137 -27.02 17.83 34.92
N PRO A 138 -28.07 18.52 34.44
CA PRO A 138 -27.96 19.37 33.24
C PRO A 138 -27.08 20.63 33.42
N SER A 139 -26.78 20.99 34.68
CA SER A 139 -26.30 22.31 35.09
C SER A 139 -24.84 22.62 34.71
N ASP A 140 -24.06 21.65 34.24
CA ASP A 140 -22.63 21.85 34.02
C ASP A 140 -22.27 22.35 32.60
N ARG A 141 -23.24 22.42 31.66
CA ARG A 141 -22.99 22.95 30.29
C ARG A 141 -23.69 24.26 29.92
N GLU A 142 -24.70 24.72 30.67
CA GLU A 142 -25.45 25.94 30.33
C GLU A 142 -24.76 27.28 30.71
N LYS A 143 -23.55 27.25 31.29
CA LYS A 143 -22.82 28.48 31.66
C LYS A 143 -22.02 29.15 30.54
N VAL A 144 -22.08 28.66 29.29
CA VAL A 144 -21.19 29.17 28.22
C VAL A 144 -21.90 29.89 27.06
N ALA A 145 -23.22 30.03 27.06
CA ALA A 145 -23.90 30.83 26.03
C ALA A 145 -24.94 31.80 26.60
N VAL A 146 -24.82 33.06 26.17
CA VAL A 146 -25.73 34.22 26.36
C VAL A 146 -25.47 35.06 27.63
N LYS A 147 -24.53 36.00 27.48
CA LYS A 147 -24.52 37.27 28.21
C LYS A 147 -25.73 38.11 27.76
N THR A 148 -26.77 38.23 28.58
CA THR A 148 -27.63 39.42 28.59
C THR A 148 -28.14 39.64 30.02
N GLN A 149 -27.87 40.84 30.54
CA GLN A 149 -28.16 41.26 31.91
C GLN A 149 -29.67 41.23 32.20
N VAL A 150 -30.08 40.46 33.20
CA VAL A 150 -31.32 40.70 33.95
C VAL A 150 -31.02 40.51 35.44
N GLN A 151 -31.38 41.52 36.24
CA GLN A 151 -31.13 41.59 37.69
C GLN A 151 -31.88 40.49 38.45
N THR A 152 -31.14 39.57 39.07
CA THR A 152 -31.69 38.58 40.03
C THR A 152 -32.02 39.24 41.37
N THR A 153 -33.26 39.06 41.84
CA THR A 153 -33.73 39.56 43.15
C THR A 153 -33.39 38.57 44.27
N MET A 154 -33.33 39.04 45.52
CA MET A 154 -32.94 38.25 46.71
C MET A 154 -33.75 36.95 46.91
N THR A 155 -34.95 36.86 46.32
CA THR A 155 -35.80 35.68 46.27
C THR A 155 -35.18 34.50 45.50
N ASP A 156 -34.42 34.78 44.43
CA ASP A 156 -33.73 33.74 43.63
C ASP A 156 -32.53 33.14 44.35
N LYS A 157 -31.93 33.87 45.30
CA LYS A 157 -30.85 33.36 46.15
C LYS A 157 -31.39 32.45 47.26
N VAL A 158 -32.59 32.73 47.75
CA VAL A 158 -33.28 31.86 48.73
C VAL A 158 -33.81 30.61 48.02
N LYS A 159 -34.33 30.75 46.79
CA LYS A 159 -34.73 29.61 45.96
C LYS A 159 -33.54 28.73 45.55
N ASN A 160 -32.42 29.32 45.11
CA ASN A 160 -31.17 28.57 44.87
C ASN A 160 -30.60 27.93 46.15
N ARG A 161 -30.79 28.52 47.33
CA ARG A 161 -30.37 27.90 48.60
C ARG A 161 -31.32 26.80 49.05
N LEU A 162 -32.62 26.89 48.75
CA LEU A 162 -33.56 25.79 48.96
C LEU A 162 -33.32 24.64 47.98
N GLU A 163 -33.05 24.93 46.70
CA GLU A 163 -32.69 23.91 45.70
C GLU A 163 -31.34 23.24 46.02
N GLN A 164 -30.38 23.97 46.60
CA GLN A 164 -29.13 23.40 47.12
C GLN A 164 -29.30 22.60 48.43
N LEU A 165 -30.37 22.84 49.19
CA LEU A 165 -30.71 22.05 50.38
C LEU A 165 -31.50 20.78 49.99
N ASP A 166 -32.31 20.84 48.94
CA ASP A 166 -32.96 19.67 48.32
C ASP A 166 -31.92 18.70 47.70
N ASP A 167 -30.77 19.20 47.23
CA ASP A 167 -29.69 18.37 46.68
C ASP A 167 -28.95 17.53 47.76
N PHE A 168 -29.11 17.83 49.05
CA PHE A 168 -28.53 17.05 50.15
C PHE A 168 -29.43 15.91 50.64
N GLU A 169 -30.73 15.91 50.28
CA GLU A 169 -31.67 14.82 50.55
C GLU A 169 -31.97 14.05 49.26
N GLU A 170 -31.24 12.95 49.06
CA GLU A 170 -31.60 11.74 48.30
C GLU A 170 -32.96 11.79 47.54
N GLY A 171 -32.99 12.06 46.22
CA GLY A 171 -34.14 11.57 45.42
C GLY A 171 -34.67 12.30 44.17
N SER A 172 -34.06 13.35 43.60
CA SER A 172 -34.57 13.83 42.29
C SER A 172 -34.07 12.95 41.14
N VAL A 173 -34.83 11.90 40.83
CA VAL A 173 -34.71 11.17 39.56
C VAL A 173 -35.06 12.16 38.43
N LYS A 174 -34.05 12.65 37.70
CA LYS A 174 -34.26 13.58 36.58
C LYS A 174 -34.29 12.79 35.27
N GLU A 175 -35.37 12.97 34.52
CA GLU A 175 -35.52 12.41 33.17
C GLU A 175 -34.91 13.37 32.15
N MET A 176 -33.81 12.95 31.53
CA MET A 176 -33.26 13.65 30.37
C MET A 176 -33.97 13.13 29.13
N LEU A 177 -34.85 13.94 28.56
CA LEU A 177 -35.62 13.63 27.35
C LEU A 177 -34.92 14.23 26.12
N ASN A 178 -35.24 13.69 24.94
CA ASN A 178 -34.86 14.27 23.65
C ASN A 178 -33.37 14.30 23.32
N LEU A 179 -32.61 13.29 23.74
CA LEU A 179 -31.19 13.14 23.42
C LEU A 179 -30.99 12.62 21.98
N SER A 180 -30.00 13.17 21.27
CA SER A 180 -29.50 12.55 20.04
C SER A 180 -28.70 11.27 20.35
N GLN A 181 -28.42 10.44 19.35
CA GLN A 181 -27.56 9.26 19.53
C GLN A 181 -26.18 9.63 20.11
N GLN A 182 -25.55 10.69 19.59
CA GLN A 182 -24.24 11.13 20.09
C GLN A 182 -24.33 11.68 21.51
N ASP A 183 -25.39 12.43 21.84
CA ASP A 183 -25.60 12.91 23.20
C ASP A 183 -25.83 11.76 24.16
N TYR A 184 -26.60 10.73 23.76
CA TYR A 184 -26.81 9.53 24.55
C TYR A 184 -25.49 8.81 24.85
N VAL A 185 -24.65 8.58 23.84
CA VAL A 185 -23.33 7.95 24.01
C VAL A 185 -22.46 8.77 24.97
N ASN A 186 -22.40 10.09 24.78
CA ASN A 186 -21.65 11.00 25.67
C ASN A 186 -22.14 10.91 27.13
N ARG A 187 -23.45 10.82 27.36
CA ARG A 187 -24.02 10.67 28.72
C ARG A 187 -23.70 9.31 29.34
N ILE A 188 -23.67 8.25 28.55
CA ILE A 188 -23.24 6.93 29.03
C ILE A 188 -21.75 6.95 29.39
N GLU A 189 -20.91 7.63 28.61
CA GLU A 189 -19.49 7.83 28.95
C GLU A 189 -19.30 8.68 30.21
N GLU A 190 -20.10 9.74 30.39
CA GLU A 190 -20.12 10.53 31.63
C GLU A 190 -20.47 9.67 32.85
N LEU A 191 -21.43 8.73 32.74
CA LEU A 191 -21.74 7.77 33.79
C LEU A 191 -20.56 6.82 34.08
N ASN A 192 -19.85 6.38 33.05
CA ASN A 192 -18.66 5.55 33.23
C ASN A 192 -17.54 6.31 33.97
N GLN A 193 -17.29 7.56 33.59
CA GLN A 193 -16.33 8.43 34.27
C GLN A 193 -16.75 8.73 35.72
N ALA A 194 -18.04 8.96 35.95
CA ALA A 194 -18.57 9.13 37.30
C ALA A 194 -18.41 7.87 38.17
N LEU A 195 -18.56 6.68 37.57
CA LEU A 195 -18.31 5.40 38.23
C LEU A 195 -16.84 5.24 38.63
N ILE A 196 -15.91 5.52 37.70
CA ILE A 196 -14.46 5.46 37.96
C ILE A 196 -14.07 6.49 39.03
N SER A 197 -14.53 7.74 38.91
CA SER A 197 -14.24 8.79 39.89
C SER A 197 -14.79 8.46 41.29
N ALA A 198 -16.01 7.93 41.39
CA ALA A 198 -16.57 7.46 42.65
C ALA A 198 -15.77 6.28 43.23
N TRP A 199 -15.22 5.41 42.38
CA TRP A 199 -14.36 4.29 42.78
C TRP A 199 -13.01 4.78 43.32
N GLU A 200 -12.38 5.75 42.66
CA GLU A 200 -11.11 6.38 43.08
C GLU A 200 -11.26 7.16 44.38
N GLN A 201 -12.40 7.81 44.61
CA GLN A 201 -12.74 8.52 45.85
C GLN A 201 -13.19 7.60 47.01
N ASP A 202 -13.02 6.28 46.87
CA ASP A 202 -13.46 5.26 47.84
C ASP A 202 -14.98 5.23 48.13
N GLN A 203 -15.80 5.90 47.31
CA GLN A 203 -17.27 5.95 47.42
C GLN A 203 -17.92 4.69 46.82
N ARG A 204 -17.62 3.51 47.40
CA ARG A 204 -18.02 2.20 46.85
C ARG A 204 -19.53 1.99 46.75
N VAL A 205 -20.30 2.54 47.69
CA VAL A 205 -21.77 2.49 47.67
C VAL A 205 -22.31 3.32 46.50
N LYS A 206 -21.70 4.48 46.22
CA LYS A 206 -22.07 5.33 45.07
C LYS A 206 -21.75 4.63 43.76
N ALA A 207 -20.56 4.01 43.63
CA ALA A 207 -20.20 3.22 42.46
C ALA A 207 -21.17 2.06 42.20
N LEU A 208 -21.59 1.33 43.26
CA LEU A 208 -22.63 0.29 43.16
C LEU A 208 -23.98 0.87 42.74
N LYS A 209 -24.40 2.01 43.31
CA LYS A 209 -25.64 2.70 42.91
C LYS A 209 -25.60 3.10 41.43
N ILE A 210 -24.45 3.58 40.91
CA ILE A 210 -24.29 3.92 39.48
C ILE A 210 -24.44 2.66 38.61
N ALA A 211 -23.77 1.55 38.94
CA ALA A 211 -23.90 0.28 38.20
C ALA A 211 -25.35 -0.26 38.19
N ILE A 212 -26.07 -0.12 39.30
CA ILE A 212 -27.50 -0.45 39.38
C ILE A 212 -28.32 0.46 38.45
N GLN A 213 -28.06 1.77 38.41
CA GLN A 213 -28.78 2.68 37.50
C GLN A 213 -28.46 2.38 36.02
N CYS A 214 -27.20 2.10 35.68
CA CYS A 214 -26.83 1.70 34.31
C CYS A 214 -27.59 0.45 33.87
N SER A 215 -27.65 -0.59 34.72
CA SER A 215 -28.40 -1.82 34.40
C SER A 215 -29.92 -1.62 34.32
N LYS A 216 -30.50 -0.65 35.03
CA LYS A 216 -31.91 -0.27 34.88
C LYS A 216 -32.23 0.31 33.50
N LEU A 217 -31.27 0.97 32.85
CA LEU A 217 -31.48 1.49 31.50
C LEU A 217 -31.85 0.37 30.52
N LEU A 218 -31.38 -0.87 30.73
CA LEU A 218 -31.66 -2.03 29.87
C LEU A 218 -33.10 -2.56 29.97
N VAL A 219 -33.87 -2.10 30.95
CA VAL A 219 -35.30 -2.41 31.06
C VAL A 219 -36.12 -1.63 30.04
N ASP A 220 -35.66 -0.43 29.69
CA ASP A 220 -36.37 0.46 28.78
C ASP A 220 -36.12 0.11 27.31
N ILE A 221 -37.22 -0.17 26.59
CA ILE A 221 -37.28 -0.50 25.16
C ILE A 221 -37.93 0.62 24.33
N SER A 222 -38.01 1.85 24.85
CA SER A 222 -38.63 3.01 24.18
C SER A 222 -38.19 3.20 22.72
N VAL A 223 -36.91 3.03 22.41
CA VAL A 223 -36.35 3.03 21.04
C VAL A 223 -35.77 1.65 20.72
N ILE A 224 -36.59 0.78 20.14
CA ILE A 224 -36.28 -0.64 19.94
C ILE A 224 -35.11 -0.86 18.96
N GLN A 225 -35.02 -0.04 17.91
CA GLN A 225 -33.96 -0.14 16.89
C GLN A 225 -32.54 0.07 17.47
N PHE A 226 -32.43 0.91 18.50
CA PHE A 226 -31.14 1.24 19.14
C PHE A 226 -30.79 0.29 20.30
N TYR A 227 -31.69 -0.63 20.68
CA TYR A 227 -31.50 -1.52 21.82
C TYR A 227 -30.18 -2.34 21.76
N PRO A 228 -29.76 -2.91 20.61
CA PRO A 228 -28.48 -3.62 20.50
C PRO A 228 -27.27 -2.75 20.88
N SER A 229 -27.25 -1.50 20.41
CA SER A 229 -26.19 -0.53 20.70
C SER A 229 -26.22 -0.07 22.16
N LYS A 230 -27.42 0.19 22.68
CA LYS A 230 -27.64 0.51 24.10
C LYS A 230 -27.13 -0.60 25.02
N PHE A 231 -27.41 -1.86 24.68
CA PHE A 231 -26.92 -3.03 25.40
C PHE A 231 -25.39 -3.06 25.47
N VAL A 232 -24.73 -2.88 24.33
CA VAL A 232 -23.25 -2.85 24.26
C VAL A 232 -22.67 -1.77 25.16
N LEU A 233 -23.16 -0.53 25.07
CA LEU A 233 -22.61 0.60 25.81
C LEU A 233 -22.78 0.44 27.33
N VAL A 234 -23.94 -0.05 27.77
CA VAL A 234 -24.21 -0.27 29.20
C VAL A 234 -23.40 -1.44 29.75
N THR A 235 -23.28 -2.53 28.99
CA THR A 235 -22.53 -3.71 29.44
C THR A 235 -21.04 -3.44 29.58
N ASP A 236 -20.45 -2.51 28.82
CA ASP A 236 -19.06 -2.07 29.03
C ASP A 236 -18.86 -1.39 30.40
N ILE A 237 -19.83 -0.59 30.85
CA ILE A 237 -19.77 0.03 32.20
C ILE A 237 -19.84 -1.05 33.27
N LEU A 238 -20.71 -2.04 33.07
CA LEU A 238 -20.84 -3.17 33.99
C LEU A 238 -19.56 -4.00 34.04
N ASP A 239 -18.92 -4.27 32.91
CA ASP A 239 -17.62 -4.94 32.84
C ASP A 239 -16.53 -4.14 33.57
N THR A 240 -16.52 -2.81 33.39
CA THR A 240 -15.61 -1.90 34.11
C THR A 240 -15.82 -2.02 35.61
N PHE A 241 -17.07 -1.95 36.08
CA PHE A 241 -17.41 -2.17 37.48
C PHE A 241 -16.96 -3.56 38.00
N GLY A 242 -17.21 -4.62 37.23
CA GLY A 242 -16.80 -5.98 37.56
C GLY A 242 -15.28 -6.13 37.73
N ASN A 243 -14.52 -5.55 36.81
CA ASN A 243 -13.06 -5.53 36.85
C ASN A 243 -12.53 -4.76 38.07
N LEU A 244 -13.10 -3.58 38.34
CA LEU A 244 -12.75 -2.77 39.51
C LEU A 244 -12.98 -3.54 40.82
N VAL A 245 -14.13 -4.23 40.96
CA VAL A 245 -14.42 -5.08 42.13
C VAL A 245 -13.43 -6.24 42.24
N TYR A 246 -13.14 -6.92 41.12
CA TYR A 246 -12.19 -8.03 41.06
C TYR A 246 -10.79 -7.61 41.49
N GLU A 247 -10.26 -6.51 40.94
CA GLU A 247 -8.95 -5.96 41.28
C GLU A 247 -8.84 -5.60 42.76
N ARG A 248 -9.90 -5.03 43.34
CA ARG A 248 -9.92 -4.72 44.77
C ARG A 248 -9.85 -5.97 45.64
N ILE A 249 -10.57 -7.02 45.29
CA ILE A 249 -10.51 -8.30 46.03
C ILE A 249 -9.12 -8.93 45.86
N ARG A 250 -8.53 -8.82 44.67
CA ARG A 250 -7.15 -9.24 44.38
C ARG A 250 -6.10 -8.48 45.20
N GLN A 251 -6.23 -7.16 45.34
CA GLN A 251 -5.35 -6.34 46.17
C GLN A 251 -5.44 -6.72 47.65
N LYS A 252 -6.66 -7.00 48.14
CA LYS A 252 -6.90 -7.42 49.53
C LYS A 252 -6.46 -8.85 49.84
N SER A 253 -6.19 -9.66 48.81
CA SER A 253 -5.75 -11.05 48.93
C SER A 253 -4.23 -11.21 48.79
N ALA A 254 -3.47 -10.12 48.76
CA ALA A 254 -2.02 -10.17 48.87
C ALA A 254 -1.61 -10.91 50.17
N TYR A 255 -0.79 -11.94 50.03
CA TYR A 255 -0.32 -12.77 51.14
C TYR A 255 1.16 -12.52 51.43
N PHE A 256 1.58 -12.84 52.65
CA PHE A 256 2.99 -12.82 53.05
C PHE A 256 3.57 -14.24 52.96
N PRO A 257 4.51 -14.52 52.04
CA PRO A 257 5.20 -15.79 52.02
C PRO A 257 5.93 -16.03 53.36
N PRO A 258 5.98 -17.26 53.90
CA PRO A 258 6.71 -17.55 55.13
C PRO A 258 8.17 -17.08 55.03
N GLY A 259 8.56 -16.10 55.86
CA GLY A 259 9.91 -15.54 55.89
C GLY A 259 10.13 -14.25 55.07
N SER A 260 9.12 -13.73 54.36
CA SER A 260 9.20 -12.44 53.64
C SER A 260 8.29 -11.38 54.27
N LYS A 261 8.82 -10.16 54.43
CA LYS A 261 8.05 -8.97 54.86
C LYS A 261 7.38 -8.22 53.69
N VAL A 262 7.56 -8.69 52.46
CA VAL A 262 7.01 -8.05 51.25
C VAL A 262 5.70 -8.77 50.87
N PRO A 263 4.56 -8.04 50.78
CA PRO A 263 3.30 -8.61 50.34
C PRO A 263 3.41 -9.01 48.85
N GLN A 264 3.05 -10.26 48.52
CA GLN A 264 3.06 -10.75 47.16
C GLN A 264 1.61 -10.86 46.64
N MET A 265 1.35 -10.33 45.45
CA MET A 265 0.04 -10.45 44.81
C MET A 265 -0.23 -11.89 44.39
N LEU A 266 -1.51 -12.30 44.41
CA LEU A 266 -1.91 -13.62 43.92
C LEU A 266 -1.50 -13.81 42.44
N PRO A 267 -0.96 -15.00 42.09
CA PRO A 267 -0.77 -15.42 40.69
C PRO A 267 -2.07 -15.34 39.88
N GLU A 268 -2.00 -15.33 38.55
CA GLU A 268 -3.22 -15.29 37.71
C GLU A 268 -4.08 -16.57 37.83
N ASP A 269 -3.45 -17.73 38.03
CA ASP A 269 -4.10 -19.04 38.24
C ASP A 269 -4.06 -19.45 39.72
N PHE A 270 -4.64 -18.65 40.62
CA PHE A 270 -4.66 -18.95 42.05
C PHE A 270 -5.75 -19.96 42.42
N THR A 271 -5.53 -20.77 43.47
CA THR A 271 -6.58 -21.64 44.02
C THR A 271 -7.33 -20.96 45.18
N PRO A 272 -8.61 -21.27 45.42
CA PRO A 272 -9.38 -20.68 46.52
C PRO A 272 -8.77 -20.92 47.91
N GLU A 273 -7.95 -21.96 48.08
CA GLU A 273 -7.23 -22.25 49.33
C GLU A 273 -6.13 -21.23 49.64
N GLN A 274 -5.57 -20.59 48.62
CA GLN A 274 -4.51 -19.58 48.75
C GLN A 274 -5.04 -18.19 49.10
N VAL A 275 -6.37 -18.01 49.08
CA VAL A 275 -7.03 -16.72 49.32
C VAL A 275 -7.27 -16.53 50.82
N PRO A 276 -6.79 -15.42 51.44
CA PRO A 276 -7.04 -15.11 52.84
C PRO A 276 -8.53 -15.01 53.19
N ASP A 277 -8.90 -15.42 54.40
CA ASP A 277 -10.30 -15.39 54.87
C ASP A 277 -10.90 -13.97 54.86
N SER A 278 -10.09 -12.94 55.09
CA SER A 278 -10.52 -11.54 55.02
C SER A 278 -10.93 -11.10 53.60
N ALA A 279 -10.27 -11.63 52.57
CA ALA A 279 -10.61 -11.39 51.17
C ALA A 279 -11.84 -12.20 50.74
N LYS A 280 -11.95 -13.46 51.20
CA LYS A 280 -13.16 -14.29 51.01
C LYS A 280 -14.40 -13.63 51.62
N GLU A 281 -14.27 -13.11 52.84
CA GLU A 281 -15.37 -12.41 53.50
C GLU A 281 -15.73 -11.11 52.77
N THR A 282 -14.74 -10.36 52.28
CA THR A 282 -15.01 -9.18 51.44
C THR A 282 -15.74 -9.55 50.14
N CYS A 283 -15.39 -10.69 49.53
CA CYS A 283 -16.04 -11.21 48.33
C CYS A 283 -17.50 -11.63 48.61
N ARG A 284 -17.75 -12.41 49.68
CA ARG A 284 -19.10 -12.78 50.13
C ARG A 284 -19.98 -11.56 50.40
N ASN A 285 -19.41 -10.53 51.04
CA ASN A 285 -20.12 -9.28 51.31
C ASN A 285 -20.58 -8.56 50.03
N TRP A 286 -19.82 -8.64 48.92
CA TRP A 286 -20.27 -8.12 47.64
C TRP A 286 -21.46 -8.92 47.08
N PHE A 287 -21.39 -10.25 47.12
CA PHE A 287 -22.50 -11.11 46.70
C PHE A 287 -23.75 -10.90 47.55
N TYR A 288 -23.65 -10.76 48.87
CA TYR A 288 -24.81 -10.47 49.73
C TYR A 288 -25.44 -9.10 49.43
N LYS A 289 -24.61 -8.07 49.17
CA LYS A 289 -25.11 -6.75 48.78
C LYS A 289 -25.84 -6.79 47.45
N ILE A 290 -25.32 -7.53 46.47
CA ILE A 290 -25.97 -7.68 45.16
C ILE A 290 -27.25 -8.53 45.27
N ALA A 291 -27.23 -9.60 46.06
CA ALA A 291 -28.41 -10.42 46.31
C ALA A 291 -29.56 -9.64 46.98
N SER A 292 -29.24 -8.59 47.75
CA SER A 292 -30.21 -7.71 48.40
C SER A 292 -30.94 -6.74 47.45
N ILE A 293 -30.50 -6.63 46.18
CA ILE A 293 -31.17 -5.83 45.16
C ILE A 293 -32.54 -6.47 44.85
N ARG A 294 -33.62 -5.69 45.00
CA ARG A 294 -35.00 -6.19 44.82
C ARG A 294 -35.37 -6.41 43.36
N GLU A 295 -34.91 -5.54 42.47
CA GLU A 295 -35.23 -5.60 41.04
C GLU A 295 -34.43 -6.69 40.33
N LEU A 296 -35.11 -7.51 39.53
CA LEU A 296 -34.51 -8.69 38.90
C LEU A 296 -33.40 -8.33 37.90
N ILE A 297 -33.66 -7.39 36.99
CA ILE A 297 -32.73 -7.04 35.89
C ILE A 297 -31.42 -6.46 36.44
N PRO A 298 -31.42 -5.40 37.30
CA PRO A 298 -30.19 -4.88 37.87
C PRO A 298 -29.42 -5.91 38.69
N ARG A 299 -30.14 -6.73 39.48
CA ARG A 299 -29.51 -7.82 40.25
C ARG A 299 -28.78 -8.78 39.33
N LEU A 300 -29.43 -9.23 38.25
CA LEU A 300 -28.87 -10.21 37.32
C LEU A 300 -27.63 -9.69 36.60
N TYR A 301 -27.69 -8.48 36.05
CA TYR A 301 -26.57 -7.88 35.32
C TYR A 301 -25.37 -7.57 36.22
N VAL A 302 -25.61 -6.99 37.41
CA VAL A 302 -24.53 -6.68 38.35
C VAL A 302 -23.92 -7.95 38.95
N GLU A 303 -24.74 -8.98 39.24
CA GLU A 303 -24.24 -10.28 39.69
C GLU A 303 -23.39 -10.96 38.61
N THR A 304 -23.84 -10.92 37.35
CA THR A 304 -23.10 -11.46 36.22
C THR A 304 -21.79 -10.70 35.99
N ALA A 305 -21.78 -9.37 36.14
CA ALA A 305 -20.56 -8.55 35.98
C ALA A 305 -19.44 -8.95 36.97
N ILE A 306 -19.80 -9.31 38.21
CA ILE A 306 -18.82 -9.73 39.22
C ILE A 306 -18.59 -11.24 39.25
N LEU A 307 -19.13 -12.00 38.30
CA LEU A 307 -19.09 -13.47 38.32
C LEU A 307 -17.65 -14.00 38.42
N LYS A 308 -16.68 -13.32 37.80
CA LYS A 308 -15.25 -13.66 37.90
C LYS A 308 -14.76 -13.75 39.37
N CYS A 309 -15.37 -12.99 40.28
CA CYS A 309 -15.01 -12.98 41.70
C CYS A 309 -15.34 -14.30 42.44
N TYR A 310 -16.16 -15.20 41.87
CA TYR A 310 -16.37 -16.53 42.47
C TYR A 310 -15.06 -17.35 42.57
N SER A 311 -14.04 -17.03 41.76
CA SER A 311 -12.70 -17.65 41.82
C SER A 311 -12.05 -17.52 43.21
N PHE A 312 -12.37 -16.45 43.94
CA PHE A 312 -11.85 -16.23 45.29
C PHE A 312 -12.51 -17.12 46.35
N LEU A 313 -13.68 -17.71 46.06
CA LEU A 313 -14.48 -18.46 47.02
C LEU A 313 -14.27 -19.97 46.88
N THR A 314 -14.47 -20.53 45.69
CA THR A 314 -14.45 -21.98 45.43
C THR A 314 -14.16 -22.29 43.95
N SER A 315 -13.64 -23.49 43.66
CA SER A 315 -13.19 -23.91 42.33
C SER A 315 -14.28 -24.55 41.45
N GLY A 316 -15.49 -24.81 41.98
CA GLY A 316 -16.54 -25.58 41.30
C GLY A 316 -17.94 -24.95 41.24
N GLU A 317 -18.17 -23.78 41.86
CA GLU A 317 -19.51 -23.17 41.94
C GLU A 317 -19.94 -22.42 40.67
N TYR A 318 -19.04 -22.22 39.70
CA TYR A 318 -19.38 -21.55 38.45
C TYR A 318 -20.54 -22.24 37.71
N SER A 319 -20.55 -23.57 37.69
CA SER A 319 -21.62 -24.37 37.10
C SER A 319 -22.97 -24.07 37.76
N GLN A 320 -23.05 -24.16 39.09
CA GLN A 320 -24.27 -23.92 39.85
C GLN A 320 -24.74 -22.46 39.76
N ALA A 321 -23.82 -21.50 39.84
CA ALA A 321 -24.13 -20.08 39.72
C ALA A 321 -24.67 -19.74 38.32
N LEU A 322 -24.02 -20.22 37.26
CA LEU A 322 -24.46 -20.01 35.87
C LEU A 322 -25.83 -20.66 35.61
N LEU A 323 -26.07 -21.88 36.12
CA LEU A 323 -27.37 -22.55 36.01
C LEU A 323 -28.49 -21.82 36.77
N ARG A 324 -28.19 -21.31 37.97
CA ARG A 324 -29.12 -20.47 38.74
C ARG A 324 -29.46 -19.19 37.99
N LEU A 325 -28.44 -18.47 37.51
CA LEU A 325 -28.64 -17.22 36.75
C LEU A 325 -29.44 -17.47 35.47
N SER A 326 -29.18 -18.59 34.77
CA SER A 326 -29.96 -19.03 33.61
C SER A 326 -31.43 -19.23 33.96
N SER A 327 -31.71 -19.90 35.08
CA SER A 327 -33.08 -20.13 35.57
C SER A 327 -33.79 -18.83 35.98
N MET A 328 -33.06 -17.86 36.54
CA MET A 328 -33.61 -16.55 36.93
C MET A 328 -34.07 -15.72 35.72
N MET A 329 -33.45 -15.88 34.55
CA MET A 329 -33.85 -15.15 33.33
C MET A 329 -35.21 -15.57 32.77
N ARG A 330 -35.76 -16.71 33.20
CA ARG A 330 -37.13 -17.12 32.85
C ARG A 330 -38.20 -16.16 33.35
N GLY A 331 -37.87 -15.32 34.34
CA GLY A 331 -38.76 -14.27 34.87
C GLY A 331 -38.82 -12.99 34.04
N ILE A 332 -38.03 -12.87 32.96
CA ILE A 332 -38.03 -11.68 32.10
C ILE A 332 -39.13 -11.83 31.04
N GLY A 333 -40.11 -10.92 31.07
CA GLY A 333 -41.29 -10.99 30.19
C GLY A 333 -41.08 -10.47 28.78
N ASP A 334 -40.18 -9.49 28.58
CA ASP A 334 -39.90 -8.94 27.25
C ASP A 334 -38.90 -9.82 26.49
N PRO A 335 -39.22 -10.34 25.29
CA PRO A 335 -38.35 -11.27 24.56
C PRO A 335 -37.00 -10.66 24.13
N LEU A 336 -36.95 -9.35 23.83
CA LEU A 336 -35.74 -8.66 23.39
C LEU A 336 -34.78 -8.45 24.57
N VAL A 337 -35.30 -7.93 25.69
CA VAL A 337 -34.50 -7.79 26.93
C VAL A 337 -33.99 -9.16 27.39
N ALA A 338 -34.82 -10.19 27.28
CA ALA A 338 -34.49 -11.53 27.72
C ALA A 338 -33.39 -12.19 26.86
N VAL A 339 -33.35 -12.00 25.53
CA VAL A 339 -32.29 -12.58 24.68
C VAL A 339 -30.93 -11.91 24.94
N TYR A 340 -30.92 -10.60 25.16
CA TYR A 340 -29.70 -9.84 25.44
C TYR A 340 -29.16 -10.12 26.85
N ALA A 341 -30.03 -10.32 27.84
CA ALA A 341 -29.61 -10.80 29.16
C ALA A 341 -28.93 -12.18 29.07
N ARG A 342 -29.50 -13.11 28.28
CA ARG A 342 -28.90 -14.43 28.02
C ARG A 342 -27.54 -14.31 27.32
N THR A 343 -27.43 -13.39 26.36
CA THR A 343 -26.19 -13.10 25.63
C THR A 343 -25.10 -12.62 26.57
N TYR A 344 -25.41 -11.68 27.48
CA TYR A 344 -24.46 -11.20 28.48
C TYR A 344 -23.98 -12.34 29.39
N LEU A 345 -24.89 -13.20 29.86
CA LEU A 345 -24.52 -14.36 30.68
C LEU A 345 -23.62 -15.34 29.91
N CYS A 346 -23.94 -15.67 28.66
CA CYS A 346 -23.11 -16.56 27.84
C CYS A 346 -21.73 -15.95 27.55
N ARG A 347 -21.66 -14.63 27.34
CA ARG A 347 -20.42 -13.88 27.12
C ARG A 347 -19.51 -13.89 28.35
N VAL A 348 -20.05 -13.60 29.53
CA VAL A 348 -19.26 -13.64 30.77
C VAL A 348 -18.95 -15.10 31.15
N GLY A 349 -19.89 -16.02 30.94
CA GLY A 349 -19.74 -17.45 31.22
C GLY A 349 -18.56 -18.08 30.47
N ILE A 350 -18.43 -17.84 29.16
CA ILE A 350 -17.31 -18.38 28.37
C ILE A 350 -15.96 -17.77 28.77
N LEU A 351 -15.93 -16.50 29.21
CA LEU A 351 -14.71 -15.84 29.68
C LEU A 351 -14.24 -16.36 31.05
N VAL A 352 -15.18 -16.72 31.92
CA VAL A 352 -14.90 -17.13 33.30
C VAL A 352 -14.72 -18.64 33.43
N ALA A 353 -15.51 -19.43 32.72
CA ALA A 353 -15.50 -20.90 32.77
C ALA A 353 -15.75 -21.51 31.38
N PRO A 354 -14.73 -21.52 30.50
CA PRO A 354 -14.87 -22.01 29.11
C PRO A 354 -15.15 -23.52 29.02
N GLU A 355 -14.94 -24.29 30.08
CA GLU A 355 -15.20 -25.74 30.10
C GLU A 355 -16.66 -26.11 30.44
N VAL A 356 -17.44 -25.16 30.98
CA VAL A 356 -18.81 -25.41 31.43
C VAL A 356 -19.80 -24.99 30.34
N HIS A 357 -20.26 -25.94 29.52
CA HIS A 357 -21.15 -25.63 28.39
C HIS A 357 -22.66 -25.72 28.69
N ASP A 358 -23.06 -26.38 29.78
CA ASP A 358 -24.48 -26.66 30.09
C ASP A 358 -25.37 -25.41 30.12
N HIS A 359 -24.83 -24.32 30.69
CA HIS A 359 -25.55 -23.06 30.81
C HIS A 359 -25.88 -22.44 29.43
N VAL A 360 -25.00 -22.58 28.44
CA VAL A 360 -25.21 -22.01 27.10
C VAL A 360 -26.35 -22.75 26.40
N THR A 361 -26.35 -24.07 26.47
CA THR A 361 -27.39 -24.94 25.89
C THR A 361 -28.76 -24.68 26.51
N ILE A 362 -28.83 -24.52 27.84
CA ILE A 362 -30.08 -24.16 28.53
C ILE A 362 -30.60 -22.80 28.08
N ASN A 363 -29.72 -21.80 27.95
CA ASN A 363 -30.13 -20.47 27.51
C ASN A 363 -30.70 -20.48 26.07
N LEU A 364 -30.10 -21.26 25.18
CA LEU A 364 -30.63 -21.46 23.83
C LEU A 364 -31.99 -22.17 23.86
N TYR A 365 -32.11 -23.30 24.58
CA TYR A 365 -33.37 -24.06 24.62
C TYR A 365 -34.49 -23.30 25.33
N ASP A 366 -34.21 -22.55 26.39
CA ASP A 366 -35.17 -21.68 27.05
C ASP A 366 -35.66 -20.59 26.09
N PHE A 367 -34.77 -19.99 25.28
CA PHE A 367 -35.17 -19.05 24.23
C PHE A 367 -36.05 -19.73 23.17
N LEU A 368 -35.68 -20.93 22.71
CA LEU A 368 -36.47 -21.71 21.73
C LEU A 368 -37.83 -22.14 22.29
N ALA A 369 -37.97 -22.33 23.60
CA ALA A 369 -39.24 -22.61 24.26
C ALA A 369 -40.16 -21.38 24.22
N THR A 370 -39.60 -20.18 24.46
CA THR A 370 -40.34 -18.91 24.41
C THR A 370 -40.45 -18.30 23.01
N TYR A 371 -39.87 -18.92 21.97
CA TYR A 371 -39.79 -18.36 20.61
C TYR A 371 -41.14 -17.93 20.02
N LYS A 372 -42.24 -18.63 20.37
CA LYS A 372 -43.60 -18.25 19.93
C LYS A 372 -44.03 -16.85 20.39
N GLN A 373 -43.44 -16.33 21.47
CA GLN A 373 -43.74 -14.98 21.99
C GLN A 373 -43.33 -13.87 21.02
N LEU A 374 -42.36 -14.10 20.12
CA LEU A 374 -41.95 -13.16 19.07
C LEU A 374 -43.11 -12.78 18.13
N GLN A 375 -44.13 -13.64 18.03
CA GLN A 375 -45.31 -13.45 17.19
C GLN A 375 -46.58 -13.18 18.01
N GLY A 376 -46.45 -13.01 19.33
CA GLY A 376 -47.58 -12.77 20.20
C GLY A 376 -48.21 -11.38 19.98
N ASP A 377 -49.47 -11.24 20.38
CA ASP A 377 -50.26 -10.01 20.20
C ASP A 377 -49.62 -8.79 20.86
N SER A 378 -48.89 -8.98 21.97
CA SER A 378 -48.15 -7.90 22.64
C SER A 378 -47.05 -7.31 21.77
N VAL A 379 -46.30 -8.14 21.05
CA VAL A 379 -45.23 -7.70 20.14
C VAL A 379 -45.84 -7.01 18.93
N GLN A 380 -46.93 -7.54 18.37
CA GLN A 380 -47.62 -6.90 17.25
C GLN A 380 -48.13 -5.50 17.63
N ASN A 381 -48.66 -5.33 18.84
CA ASN A 381 -49.07 -4.01 19.34
C ASN A 381 -47.88 -3.05 19.47
N ILE A 382 -46.72 -3.52 19.95
CA ILE A 382 -45.49 -2.72 20.04
C ILE A 382 -45.02 -2.29 18.66
N LEU A 383 -45.02 -3.20 17.68
CA LEU A 383 -44.65 -2.92 16.29
C LEU A 383 -45.59 -1.90 15.64
N ALA A 384 -46.89 -1.99 15.92
CA ALA A 384 -47.89 -1.04 15.42
C ALA A 384 -47.69 0.36 16.01
N VAL A 385 -47.37 0.46 17.30
CA VAL A 385 -47.10 1.74 17.99
C VAL A 385 -45.81 2.38 17.49
N GLN A 386 -44.76 1.59 17.24
CA GLN A 386 -43.46 2.09 16.79
C GLN A 386 -43.28 2.13 15.25
N GLN A 387 -44.32 1.80 14.49
CA GLN A 387 -44.31 1.74 13.02
C GLN A 387 -43.14 0.90 12.45
N LEU A 388 -42.86 -0.24 13.07
CA LEU A 388 -41.70 -1.06 12.76
C LEU A 388 -42.11 -2.36 12.06
N GLU A 389 -41.42 -2.72 10.99
CA GLU A 389 -41.72 -3.95 10.25
C GLU A 389 -41.20 -5.20 11.01
N MET A 390 -41.95 -6.30 10.96
CA MET A 390 -41.53 -7.55 11.63
C MET A 390 -40.12 -8.01 11.21
N ALA A 391 -39.73 -7.81 9.95
CA ALA A 391 -38.37 -8.12 9.48
C ALA A 391 -37.29 -7.31 10.23
N GLN A 392 -37.49 -6.00 10.39
CA GLN A 392 -36.57 -5.12 11.13
C GLN A 392 -36.51 -5.49 12.62
N TYR A 393 -37.61 -5.96 13.19
CA TYR A 393 -37.65 -6.41 14.58
C TYR A 393 -36.82 -7.68 14.78
N LEU A 394 -37.00 -8.68 13.90
CA LEU A 394 -36.25 -9.93 13.96
C LEU A 394 -34.74 -9.69 13.79
N HIS A 395 -34.33 -8.70 13.00
CA HIS A 395 -32.93 -8.30 12.85
C HIS A 395 -32.24 -7.91 14.15
N LEU A 396 -32.98 -7.40 15.14
CA LEU A 396 -32.43 -6.99 16.44
C LEU A 396 -32.01 -8.19 17.29
N TYR A 397 -32.51 -9.40 16.97
CA TYR A 397 -32.14 -10.61 17.68
C TYR A 397 -30.86 -11.24 17.14
N THR A 398 -30.50 -10.96 15.88
CA THR A 398 -29.35 -11.58 15.18
C THR A 398 -28.06 -11.50 15.99
N PRO A 399 -27.60 -10.32 16.50
CA PRO A 399 -26.32 -10.24 17.19
C PRO A 399 -26.28 -11.07 18.49
N ALA A 400 -27.41 -11.13 19.18
CA ALA A 400 -27.58 -11.89 20.41
C ALA A 400 -27.56 -13.41 20.13
N LEU A 401 -28.33 -13.85 19.13
CA LEU A 401 -28.43 -15.26 18.74
C LEU A 401 -27.13 -15.77 18.13
N ASP A 402 -26.47 -14.99 17.28
CA ASP A 402 -25.18 -15.33 16.68
C ASP A 402 -24.13 -15.59 17.76
N TRP A 403 -24.12 -14.80 18.83
CA TRP A 403 -23.20 -15.00 19.95
C TRP A 403 -23.54 -16.25 20.78
N ILE A 404 -24.81 -16.44 21.14
CA ILE A 404 -25.25 -17.62 21.89
C ILE A 404 -24.90 -18.88 21.10
N LEU A 405 -25.23 -18.92 19.80
CA LEU A 405 -24.94 -20.07 18.94
C LEU A 405 -23.43 -20.27 18.71
N GLN A 406 -22.63 -19.20 18.65
CA GLN A 406 -21.17 -19.33 18.56
C GLN A 406 -20.61 -19.93 19.85
N CYS A 407 -21.14 -19.55 21.03
CA CYS A 407 -20.78 -20.19 22.29
C CYS A 407 -21.21 -21.67 22.35
N VAL A 408 -22.35 -22.03 21.74
CA VAL A 408 -22.78 -23.44 21.62
C VAL A 408 -21.88 -24.21 20.66
N ALA A 409 -21.51 -23.64 19.52
CA ALA A 409 -20.67 -24.29 18.50
C ALA A 409 -19.21 -24.45 18.94
N HIS A 410 -18.73 -23.61 19.87
CA HIS A 410 -17.38 -23.69 20.40
C HIS A 410 -17.14 -25.03 21.12
N ARG A 411 -16.25 -25.86 20.56
CA ARG A 411 -15.88 -27.22 21.04
C ARG A 411 -17.03 -28.25 21.06
N ALA A 412 -18.15 -27.98 20.39
CA ALA A 412 -19.24 -28.95 20.27
C ALA A 412 -18.93 -30.06 19.25
N SER A 413 -19.57 -31.22 19.44
CA SER A 413 -19.58 -32.33 18.48
C SER A 413 -20.53 -32.04 17.31
N GLU A 414 -20.29 -32.66 16.15
CA GLU A 414 -21.21 -32.56 15.00
C GLU A 414 -22.62 -33.06 15.32
N ASP A 415 -22.76 -34.04 16.22
CA ASP A 415 -24.05 -34.59 16.64
C ASP A 415 -24.86 -33.53 17.40
N THR A 416 -24.23 -32.80 18.33
CA THR A 416 -24.85 -31.69 19.06
C THR A 416 -25.26 -30.55 18.11
N MET A 417 -24.43 -30.24 17.11
CA MET A 417 -24.76 -29.22 16.10
C MET A 417 -25.96 -29.64 15.23
N THR A 418 -26.07 -30.93 14.93
CA THR A 418 -27.20 -31.49 14.17
C THR A 418 -28.49 -31.44 14.99
N GLU A 419 -28.42 -31.81 16.27
CA GLU A 419 -29.55 -31.74 17.20
C GLU A 419 -30.07 -30.30 17.35
N VAL A 420 -29.19 -29.33 17.56
CA VAL A 420 -29.55 -27.91 17.64
C VAL A 420 -30.22 -27.44 16.35
N LEU A 421 -29.68 -27.82 15.19
CA LEU A 421 -30.26 -27.49 13.89
C LEU A 421 -31.69 -28.08 13.76
N GLU A 422 -31.92 -29.33 14.16
CA GLU A 422 -33.26 -29.94 14.13
C GLU A 422 -34.25 -29.24 15.07
N HIS A 423 -33.81 -28.83 16.26
CA HIS A 423 -34.63 -28.07 17.19
C HIS A 423 -35.00 -26.69 16.65
N CYS A 424 -34.08 -26.02 15.96
CA CYS A 424 -34.35 -24.76 15.28
C CYS A 424 -35.35 -24.92 14.12
N LYS A 425 -35.26 -26.02 13.34
CA LYS A 425 -36.19 -26.31 12.24
C LYS A 425 -37.62 -26.57 12.68
N LYS A 426 -37.82 -27.20 13.84
CA LYS A 426 -39.15 -27.54 14.39
C LYS A 426 -39.98 -26.32 14.83
N LYS A 427 -39.42 -25.10 14.83
CA LYS A 427 -40.10 -23.87 15.25
C LYS A 427 -40.70 -23.14 14.04
N CYS A 428 -41.88 -22.53 14.22
CA CYS A 428 -42.51 -21.66 13.22
C CYS A 428 -41.60 -20.46 12.92
N ASN A 429 -41.47 -20.03 11.66
CA ASN A 429 -40.55 -18.95 11.24
C ASN A 429 -39.10 -19.17 11.70
N SER A 430 -38.54 -20.33 11.35
CA SER A 430 -37.16 -20.73 11.60
C SER A 430 -36.11 -19.90 10.84
N ALA A 431 -36.52 -19.00 9.94
CA ALA A 431 -35.65 -18.17 9.12
C ALA A 431 -34.60 -17.38 9.94
N LEU A 432 -34.99 -16.68 11.00
CA LEU A 432 -34.06 -15.96 11.88
C LEU A 432 -33.03 -16.91 12.52
N LEU A 433 -33.50 -18.02 13.07
CA LEU A 433 -32.65 -19.04 13.70
C LEU A 433 -31.67 -19.64 12.68
N LEU A 434 -32.14 -19.88 11.47
CA LEU A 434 -31.33 -20.44 10.39
C LEU A 434 -30.23 -19.47 9.95
N ASN A 435 -30.54 -18.17 9.88
CA ASN A 435 -29.55 -17.14 9.61
C ASN A 435 -28.45 -17.16 10.67
N SER A 436 -28.84 -17.15 11.95
CA SER A 436 -27.86 -17.16 13.05
C SER A 436 -27.07 -18.45 13.15
N VAL A 437 -27.65 -19.59 12.76
CA VAL A 437 -26.91 -20.86 12.63
C VAL A 437 -25.86 -20.75 11.51
N MET A 438 -26.22 -20.19 10.36
CA MET A 438 -25.28 -19.99 9.25
C MET A 438 -24.16 -19.00 9.58
N SER A 439 -24.42 -18.00 10.43
CA SER A 439 -23.39 -17.05 10.89
C SER A 439 -22.47 -17.63 11.97
N ALA A 440 -22.98 -18.54 12.82
CA ALA A 440 -22.28 -19.00 14.01
C ALA A 440 -21.56 -20.35 13.87
N PHE A 441 -22.04 -21.23 12.99
CA PHE A 441 -21.48 -22.57 12.81
C PHE A 441 -20.26 -22.55 11.87
N LYS A 442 -19.42 -23.59 11.94
CA LYS A 442 -18.27 -23.72 11.05
C LYS A 442 -18.72 -23.82 9.58
N PRO A 443 -18.10 -23.08 8.65
CA PRO A 443 -18.46 -23.13 7.23
C PRO A 443 -18.42 -24.55 6.64
N ASP A 444 -17.46 -25.39 7.03
CA ASP A 444 -17.33 -26.79 6.57
C ASP A 444 -18.57 -27.64 6.89
N TYR A 445 -19.16 -27.44 8.07
CA TYR A 445 -20.38 -28.15 8.49
C TYR A 445 -21.57 -27.75 7.62
N ILE A 446 -21.64 -26.47 7.21
CA ILE A 446 -22.72 -25.94 6.38
C ILE A 446 -22.52 -26.41 4.92
N ALA A 447 -21.28 -26.32 4.40
CA ALA A 447 -20.93 -26.72 3.03
C ALA A 447 -21.19 -28.20 2.75
N SER A 448 -20.84 -29.09 3.69
CA SER A 448 -21.13 -30.54 3.58
C SER A 448 -22.63 -30.87 3.52
N ARG A 449 -23.50 -29.96 3.95
CA ARG A 449 -24.95 -30.14 4.05
C ARG A 449 -25.71 -29.08 3.24
N ALA A 450 -25.08 -28.45 2.24
CA ALA A 450 -25.61 -27.31 1.49
C ALA A 450 -27.03 -27.55 0.96
N LEU A 451 -27.30 -28.71 0.33
CA LEU A 451 -28.63 -29.03 -0.19
C LEU A 451 -29.71 -29.07 0.91
N LYS A 452 -29.39 -29.60 2.10
CA LYS A 452 -30.33 -29.61 3.23
C LYS A 452 -30.67 -28.20 3.69
N PHE A 453 -29.70 -27.27 3.64
CA PHE A 453 -29.95 -25.86 3.95
C PHE A 453 -30.81 -25.20 2.88
N VAL A 454 -30.55 -25.45 1.59
CA VAL A 454 -31.38 -24.93 0.48
C VAL A 454 -32.84 -25.38 0.62
N ASP A 455 -33.08 -26.66 0.90
CA ASP A 455 -34.44 -27.17 1.10
C ASP A 455 -35.11 -26.55 2.31
N THR A 456 -34.37 -26.39 3.42
CA THR A 456 -34.89 -25.73 4.62
C THR A 456 -35.23 -24.25 4.38
N ILE A 457 -34.40 -23.52 3.63
CA ILE A 457 -34.65 -22.11 3.29
C ILE A 457 -35.88 -21.99 2.38
N ARG A 458 -36.07 -22.93 1.45
CA ARG A 458 -37.23 -22.99 0.56
C ARG A 458 -38.54 -23.17 1.32
N ASP A 459 -38.54 -24.05 2.33
CA ASP A 459 -39.70 -24.40 3.14
C ASP A 459 -40.06 -23.34 4.20
N CYS A 460 -39.20 -22.34 4.43
CA CYS A 460 -39.50 -21.22 5.32
C CYS A 460 -40.63 -20.32 4.78
N GLU A 461 -41.51 -19.86 5.66
CA GLU A 461 -42.57 -18.90 5.33
C GLU A 461 -42.00 -17.50 5.01
N GLU A 462 -42.61 -16.80 4.05
CA GLU A 462 -42.20 -15.45 3.63
C GLU A 462 -42.64 -14.32 4.58
N ALA A 463 -43.56 -14.60 5.51
CA ALA A 463 -44.09 -13.61 6.45
C ALA A 463 -43.10 -13.20 7.58
N GLY A 464 -41.88 -13.76 7.58
CA GLY A 464 -40.85 -13.55 8.60
C GLY A 464 -39.57 -12.90 8.08
N PHE A 465 -38.41 -13.42 8.51
CA PHE A 465 -37.09 -12.90 8.15
C PHE A 465 -36.82 -13.05 6.63
N PRO A 466 -36.17 -12.07 5.97
CA PRO A 466 -36.07 -12.07 4.51
C PRO A 466 -35.28 -13.25 3.94
N LYS A 467 -35.87 -13.98 2.99
CA LYS A 467 -35.22 -15.15 2.35
C LYS A 467 -33.92 -14.81 1.61
N HIS A 468 -33.82 -13.62 1.03
CA HIS A 468 -32.64 -13.20 0.28
C HIS A 468 -31.38 -13.15 1.17
N GLU A 469 -31.51 -12.73 2.42
CA GLU A 469 -30.41 -12.73 3.38
C GLU A 469 -29.96 -14.15 3.73
N LEU A 470 -30.89 -15.10 3.85
CA LEU A 470 -30.54 -16.51 4.06
C LEU A 470 -29.71 -17.07 2.91
N TYR A 471 -30.09 -16.77 1.67
CA TYR A 471 -29.31 -17.17 0.51
C TYR A 471 -27.96 -16.46 0.45
N SER A 472 -27.87 -15.19 0.85
CA SER A 472 -26.60 -14.46 0.94
C SER A 472 -25.67 -15.08 2.00
N SER A 473 -26.18 -15.34 3.21
CA SER A 473 -25.44 -16.02 4.30
C SER A 473 -25.00 -17.43 3.91
N LEU A 474 -25.84 -18.19 3.19
CA LEU A 474 -25.45 -19.50 2.65
C LEU A 474 -24.30 -19.34 1.64
N GLY A 475 -24.41 -18.40 0.71
CA GLY A 475 -23.38 -18.11 -0.29
C GLY A 475 -22.04 -17.75 0.35
N ALA A 476 -22.04 -16.92 1.39
CA ALA A 476 -20.84 -16.53 2.10
C ALA A 476 -20.12 -17.74 2.71
N ASN A 477 -20.88 -18.68 3.29
CA ASN A 477 -20.33 -19.93 3.80
C ASN A 477 -19.80 -20.84 2.68
N MET A 478 -20.50 -20.93 1.54
CA MET A 478 -20.04 -21.74 0.40
C MET A 478 -18.79 -21.18 -0.28
N VAL A 479 -18.52 -19.89 -0.12
CA VAL A 479 -17.30 -19.25 -0.62
C VAL A 479 -16.11 -19.53 0.30
N LEU A 480 -16.35 -19.67 1.61
CA LEU A 480 -15.34 -19.96 2.63
C LEU A 480 -14.99 -21.45 2.72
N ALA A 481 -15.95 -22.34 2.47
CA ALA A 481 -15.75 -23.78 2.48
C ALA A 481 -16.44 -24.45 1.29
N ASP A 482 -15.72 -25.37 0.65
CA ASP A 482 -16.17 -26.00 -0.59
C ASP A 482 -17.20 -27.12 -0.31
N PRO A 483 -18.40 -27.08 -0.91
CA PRO A 483 -19.33 -28.19 -0.82
C PRO A 483 -18.85 -29.40 -1.67
N PRO A 484 -19.37 -30.61 -1.41
CA PRO A 484 -19.03 -31.82 -2.17
C PRO A 484 -19.29 -31.65 -3.68
N GLU A 485 -18.38 -32.13 -4.53
CA GLU A 485 -18.42 -31.91 -5.99
C GLU A 485 -19.76 -32.25 -6.64
N GLU A 486 -20.36 -33.37 -6.24
CA GLU A 486 -21.66 -33.85 -6.75
C GLU A 486 -22.82 -32.88 -6.45
N GLN A 487 -22.73 -32.12 -5.36
CA GLN A 487 -23.78 -31.22 -4.89
C GLN A 487 -23.61 -29.78 -5.41
N ARG A 488 -22.45 -29.44 -6.00
CA ARG A 488 -22.09 -28.06 -6.35
C ARG A 488 -23.07 -27.44 -7.34
N LEU A 489 -23.34 -28.15 -8.44
CA LEU A 489 -24.17 -27.66 -9.55
C LEU A 489 -25.65 -27.60 -9.15
N GLN A 490 -26.12 -28.62 -8.43
CA GLN A 490 -27.50 -28.67 -7.95
C GLN A 490 -27.78 -27.53 -6.96
N THR A 491 -26.86 -27.27 -6.03
CA THR A 491 -26.96 -26.15 -5.08
C THR A 491 -27.06 -24.81 -5.81
N LEU A 492 -26.18 -24.56 -6.79
CA LEU A 492 -26.22 -23.32 -7.56
C LEU A 492 -27.55 -23.15 -8.30
N ASN A 493 -28.02 -24.19 -9.00
CA ASN A 493 -29.25 -24.10 -9.78
C ASN A 493 -30.49 -23.85 -8.92
N GLU A 494 -30.59 -24.53 -7.76
CA GLU A 494 -31.73 -24.37 -6.86
C GLU A 494 -31.75 -22.97 -6.21
N VAL A 495 -30.59 -22.45 -5.81
CA VAL A 495 -30.48 -21.09 -5.26
C VAL A 495 -30.75 -20.05 -6.35
N TRP A 496 -30.10 -20.16 -7.51
CA TRP A 496 -30.20 -19.16 -8.58
C TRP A 496 -31.61 -19.05 -9.16
N LYS A 497 -32.37 -20.17 -9.19
CA LYS A 497 -33.79 -20.20 -9.59
C LYS A 497 -34.68 -19.33 -8.69
N VAL A 498 -34.30 -19.13 -7.43
CA VAL A 498 -35.01 -18.26 -6.49
C VAL A 498 -34.48 -16.84 -6.57
N VAL A 499 -33.15 -16.65 -6.60
CA VAL A 499 -32.50 -15.34 -6.67
C VAL A 499 -32.92 -14.57 -7.93
N MET A 500 -33.00 -15.23 -9.09
CA MET A 500 -33.41 -14.61 -10.36
C MET A 500 -34.86 -14.10 -10.39
N LYS A 501 -35.69 -14.44 -9.40
CA LYS A 501 -37.09 -13.98 -9.30
C LYS A 501 -37.25 -12.76 -8.38
N LEU A 502 -36.17 -12.34 -7.72
CA LEU A 502 -36.19 -11.18 -6.83
C LEU A 502 -36.37 -9.90 -7.64
N LYS A 503 -37.49 -9.21 -7.43
CA LYS A 503 -37.83 -7.97 -8.14
C LYS A 503 -37.11 -6.73 -7.61
N ASN A 504 -36.72 -6.73 -6.34
CA ASN A 504 -36.03 -5.60 -5.73
C ASN A 504 -34.52 -5.66 -6.07
N PRO A 505 -33.96 -4.65 -6.76
CA PRO A 505 -32.54 -4.62 -7.12
C PRO A 505 -31.59 -4.73 -5.94
N ALA A 506 -31.93 -4.10 -4.79
CA ALA A 506 -31.10 -4.14 -3.58
C ALA A 506 -30.96 -5.56 -3.02
N ASN A 507 -32.07 -6.30 -2.97
CA ASN A 507 -32.10 -7.67 -2.46
C ASN A 507 -31.40 -8.64 -3.42
N TYR A 508 -31.54 -8.40 -4.74
CA TYR A 508 -30.89 -9.20 -5.77
C TYR A 508 -29.37 -9.02 -5.74
N ILE A 509 -28.87 -7.77 -5.72
CA ILE A 509 -27.44 -7.50 -5.79
C ILE A 509 -26.70 -8.00 -4.54
N ALA A 510 -27.32 -7.89 -3.36
CA ALA A 510 -26.79 -8.44 -2.11
C ALA A 510 -26.58 -9.96 -2.16
N CYS A 511 -27.37 -10.69 -2.96
CA CYS A 511 -27.15 -12.11 -3.22
C CYS A 511 -26.10 -12.32 -4.31
N ALA A 512 -26.24 -11.62 -5.44
CA ALA A 512 -25.37 -11.79 -6.60
C ALA A 512 -23.90 -11.45 -6.30
N GLU A 513 -23.64 -10.43 -5.49
CA GLU A 513 -22.29 -10.04 -5.07
C GLU A 513 -21.56 -11.16 -4.31
N VAL A 514 -22.28 -11.89 -3.47
CA VAL A 514 -21.71 -13.01 -2.70
C VAL A 514 -21.59 -14.25 -3.57
N TRP A 515 -22.64 -14.56 -4.33
CA TRP A 515 -22.72 -15.79 -5.11
C TRP A 515 -21.84 -15.80 -6.36
N ILE A 516 -21.41 -14.67 -6.92
CA ILE A 516 -20.56 -14.67 -8.13
C ILE A 516 -19.20 -15.34 -7.88
N GLU A 517 -18.70 -15.33 -6.65
CA GLU A 517 -17.40 -15.92 -6.33
C GLU A 517 -17.44 -17.46 -6.43
N TYR A 518 -18.57 -18.06 -6.06
CA TYR A 518 -18.78 -19.51 -6.09
C TYR A 518 -18.60 -20.15 -7.48
N PRO A 519 -19.26 -19.67 -8.56
CA PRO A 519 -19.03 -20.18 -9.91
C PRO A 519 -17.68 -19.79 -10.49
N CYS A 520 -17.07 -18.68 -10.07
CA CYS A 520 -15.71 -18.36 -10.46
C CYS A 520 -14.69 -19.37 -9.90
N LYS A 521 -14.95 -19.97 -8.72
CA LYS A 521 -14.10 -21.00 -8.11
C LYS A 521 -14.32 -22.39 -8.71
N HIS A 522 -15.58 -22.79 -8.94
CA HIS A 522 -15.92 -24.20 -9.20
C HIS A 522 -16.42 -24.52 -10.61
N PHE A 523 -16.82 -23.53 -11.40
CA PHE A 523 -17.44 -23.75 -12.70
C PHE A 523 -16.66 -23.12 -13.85
N THR A 524 -17.18 -23.29 -15.05
CA THR A 524 -16.55 -22.79 -16.27
C THR A 524 -17.04 -21.38 -16.61
N LYS A 525 -16.51 -20.81 -17.70
CA LYS A 525 -16.94 -19.51 -18.23
C LYS A 525 -18.43 -19.41 -18.51
N ARG A 526 -19.14 -20.53 -18.73
CA ARG A 526 -20.56 -20.52 -19.08
C ARG A 526 -21.43 -20.05 -17.93
N GLU A 527 -21.20 -20.56 -16.73
CA GLU A 527 -21.98 -20.25 -15.54
C GLU A 527 -21.75 -18.79 -15.12
N VAL A 528 -20.48 -18.35 -15.10
CA VAL A 528 -20.11 -16.95 -14.81
C VAL A 528 -20.78 -15.99 -15.80
N ASN A 529 -20.69 -16.29 -17.10
CA ASN A 529 -21.30 -15.46 -18.14
C ASN A 529 -22.84 -15.40 -18.04
N THR A 530 -23.48 -16.49 -17.60
CA THR A 530 -24.94 -16.52 -17.38
C THR A 530 -25.32 -15.58 -16.24
N ILE A 531 -24.61 -15.64 -15.11
CA ILE A 531 -24.85 -14.76 -13.97
C ILE A 531 -24.59 -13.29 -14.31
N LEU A 532 -23.49 -12.98 -15.00
CA LEU A 532 -23.22 -11.62 -15.47
C LEU A 532 -24.35 -11.11 -16.37
N GLY A 533 -24.84 -11.95 -17.28
CA GLY A 533 -26.00 -11.64 -18.12
C GLY A 533 -27.27 -11.38 -17.31
N ASP A 534 -27.52 -12.13 -16.25
CA ASP A 534 -28.68 -11.92 -15.38
C ASP A 534 -28.55 -10.67 -14.50
N ILE A 535 -27.35 -10.34 -14.03
CA ILE A 535 -27.09 -9.08 -13.32
C ILE A 535 -27.39 -7.89 -14.24
N ILE A 536 -26.93 -7.91 -15.49
CA ILE A 536 -27.26 -6.86 -16.47
C ILE A 536 -28.78 -6.72 -16.62
N LYS A 537 -29.52 -7.82 -16.76
CA LYS A 537 -30.99 -7.78 -16.90
C LYS A 537 -31.71 -7.18 -15.69
N HIS A 538 -31.20 -7.38 -14.47
CA HIS A 538 -31.85 -6.88 -13.24
C HIS A 538 -31.44 -5.46 -12.88
N MET A 539 -30.24 -5.02 -13.26
CA MET A 539 -29.71 -3.71 -12.85
C MET A 539 -29.92 -2.62 -13.91
N VAL A 540 -30.07 -2.98 -15.20
CA VAL A 540 -30.35 -2.03 -16.28
C VAL A 540 -31.74 -1.39 -16.19
N PRO A 541 -32.84 -2.11 -15.86
CA PRO A 541 -34.14 -1.50 -15.63
C PRO A 541 -34.07 -0.41 -14.57
N ASP A 542 -34.74 0.72 -14.82
CA ASP A 542 -34.80 1.89 -13.94
C ASP A 542 -33.43 2.50 -13.56
N ARG A 543 -32.34 2.12 -14.26
CA ARG A 543 -30.95 2.52 -13.96
C ARG A 543 -30.53 2.20 -12.52
N ALA A 544 -31.05 1.11 -11.96
CA ALA A 544 -30.75 0.69 -10.59
C ALA A 544 -29.24 0.50 -10.32
N PHE A 545 -28.43 0.23 -11.36
CA PHE A 545 -26.97 0.15 -11.23
C PHE A 545 -26.31 1.41 -10.64
N GLU A 546 -26.92 2.60 -10.73
CA GLU A 546 -26.33 3.85 -10.23
C GLU A 546 -26.19 3.87 -8.71
N ASP A 547 -27.13 3.25 -8.01
CA ASP A 547 -27.14 3.19 -6.55
C ASP A 547 -26.21 2.10 -5.99
N PHE A 548 -25.78 1.15 -6.84
CA PHE A 548 -25.04 -0.06 -6.43
C PHE A 548 -23.67 -0.22 -7.11
N TYR A 549 -23.03 0.87 -7.51
CA TYR A 549 -21.68 0.84 -8.10
C TYR A 549 -20.63 0.10 -7.23
N PRO A 550 -20.57 0.29 -5.89
CA PRO A 550 -19.59 -0.42 -5.06
C PRO A 550 -19.72 -1.94 -5.12
N GLN A 551 -20.96 -2.45 -5.10
CA GLN A 551 -21.24 -3.89 -5.18
C GLN A 551 -20.89 -4.45 -6.56
N LEU A 552 -21.14 -3.68 -7.63
CA LEU A 552 -20.76 -4.05 -8.99
C LEU A 552 -19.23 -4.06 -9.18
N GLN A 553 -18.50 -3.12 -8.58
CA GLN A 553 -17.02 -3.13 -8.56
C GLN A 553 -16.48 -4.35 -7.78
N SER A 554 -17.10 -4.68 -6.65
CA SER A 554 -16.80 -5.90 -5.88
C SER A 554 -16.96 -7.17 -6.73
N ILE A 555 -18.03 -7.25 -7.53
CA ILE A 555 -18.26 -8.34 -8.49
C ILE A 555 -17.12 -8.44 -9.51
N VAL A 556 -16.71 -7.34 -10.15
CA VAL A 556 -15.57 -7.35 -11.09
C VAL A 556 -14.31 -7.87 -10.42
N THR A 557 -14.03 -7.37 -9.21
CA THR A 557 -12.84 -7.74 -8.44
C THR A 557 -12.81 -9.23 -8.11
N LYS A 558 -13.95 -9.81 -7.68
CA LYS A 558 -14.09 -11.25 -7.39
C LYS A 558 -13.97 -12.12 -8.64
N VAL A 559 -14.48 -11.67 -9.80
CA VAL A 559 -14.28 -12.39 -11.07
C VAL A 559 -12.80 -12.41 -11.43
N LEU A 560 -12.13 -11.25 -11.35
CA LEU A 560 -10.70 -11.10 -11.68
C LEU A 560 -9.75 -11.80 -10.70
N SER A 561 -10.16 -12.02 -9.44
CA SER A 561 -9.34 -12.72 -8.45
C SER A 561 -9.24 -14.23 -8.69
N HIS A 562 -10.21 -14.82 -9.39
CA HIS A 562 -10.29 -16.26 -9.62
C HIS A 562 -10.09 -16.64 -11.09
N MET A 563 -10.52 -15.79 -12.03
CA MET A 563 -10.32 -16.01 -13.47
C MET A 563 -9.07 -15.29 -13.99
N HIS A 564 -8.00 -16.06 -14.20
CA HIS A 564 -6.70 -15.54 -14.63
C HIS A 564 -6.44 -15.66 -16.14
N ASP A 565 -7.22 -16.48 -16.85
CA ASP A 565 -7.15 -16.60 -18.30
C ASP A 565 -7.98 -15.49 -18.96
N PHE A 566 -7.28 -14.47 -19.45
CA PHE A 566 -7.90 -13.32 -20.12
C PHE A 566 -8.49 -13.65 -21.49
N ALA A 567 -8.02 -14.68 -22.19
CA ALA A 567 -8.64 -15.12 -23.46
C ALA A 567 -10.03 -15.67 -23.18
N VAL A 568 -10.14 -16.50 -22.13
CA VAL A 568 -11.43 -17.03 -21.67
C VAL A 568 -12.32 -15.91 -21.15
N LEU A 569 -11.80 -14.99 -20.34
CA LEU A 569 -12.54 -13.86 -19.77
C LEU A 569 -13.15 -12.96 -20.86
N PHE A 570 -12.35 -12.52 -21.84
CA PHE A 570 -12.83 -11.65 -22.90
C PHE A 570 -13.63 -12.38 -23.98
N SER A 571 -13.56 -13.71 -24.05
CA SER A 571 -14.46 -14.50 -24.91
C SER A 571 -15.90 -14.56 -24.39
N MET A 572 -16.16 -14.12 -23.15
CA MET A 572 -17.51 -14.06 -22.59
C MET A 572 -18.29 -12.89 -23.19
N ASP A 573 -19.44 -13.19 -23.80
CA ASP A 573 -20.27 -12.18 -24.49
C ASP A 573 -20.93 -11.19 -23.54
N LYS A 574 -21.02 -11.49 -22.23
CA LYS A 574 -21.61 -10.60 -21.22
C LYS A 574 -20.59 -9.82 -20.39
N PHE A 575 -19.29 -10.14 -20.45
CA PHE A 575 -18.29 -9.47 -19.62
C PHE A 575 -18.04 -8.02 -20.03
N LEU A 576 -17.78 -7.75 -21.33
CA LEU A 576 -17.62 -6.37 -21.80
C LEU A 576 -18.91 -5.55 -21.67
N PRO A 577 -20.11 -6.06 -22.00
CA PRO A 577 -21.37 -5.36 -21.71
C PRO A 577 -21.58 -5.05 -20.22
N PHE A 578 -21.10 -5.91 -19.32
CA PHE A 578 -21.15 -5.64 -17.89
C PHE A 578 -20.25 -4.46 -17.51
N ILE A 579 -19.04 -4.36 -18.07
CA ILE A 579 -18.17 -3.19 -17.90
C ILE A 579 -18.79 -1.93 -18.54
N ASP A 580 -19.52 -2.08 -19.64
CA ASP A 580 -20.16 -0.94 -20.31
C ASP A 580 -21.40 -0.41 -19.57
N MET A 581 -21.95 -1.20 -18.63
CA MET A 581 -23.05 -0.76 -17.75
C MET A 581 -22.61 0.38 -16.80
N PHE A 582 -21.31 0.51 -16.52
CA PHE A 582 -20.80 1.63 -15.71
C PHE A 582 -20.86 2.93 -16.53
N GLN A 583 -21.93 3.70 -16.34
CA GLN A 583 -22.14 4.96 -17.08
C GLN A 583 -21.40 6.15 -16.46
N LYS A 584 -21.14 6.12 -15.14
CA LYS A 584 -20.36 7.16 -14.48
C LYS A 584 -18.89 7.02 -14.86
N GLU A 585 -18.36 8.01 -15.57
CA GLU A 585 -17.01 7.99 -16.15
C GLU A 585 -15.93 7.66 -15.12
N SER A 586 -15.94 8.30 -13.95
CA SER A 586 -14.94 8.05 -12.89
C SER A 586 -14.93 6.59 -12.44
N VAL A 587 -16.10 5.99 -12.26
CA VAL A 587 -16.26 4.60 -11.79
C VAL A 587 -15.87 3.62 -12.89
N LYS A 588 -16.23 3.91 -14.15
CA LYS A 588 -15.83 3.10 -15.31
C LYS A 588 -14.31 3.05 -15.45
N VAL A 589 -13.63 4.19 -15.29
CA VAL A 589 -12.18 4.28 -15.36
C VAL A 589 -11.52 3.49 -14.23
N GLU A 590 -12.04 3.56 -13.01
CA GLU A 590 -11.55 2.73 -11.89
C GLU A 590 -11.66 1.24 -12.18
N VAL A 591 -12.81 0.78 -12.70
CA VAL A 591 -13.01 -0.63 -13.09
C VAL A 591 -12.01 -1.04 -14.17
N CYS A 592 -11.82 -0.20 -15.20
CA CYS A 592 -10.84 -0.43 -16.26
C CYS A 592 -9.41 -0.51 -15.70
N LYS A 593 -9.05 0.35 -14.74
CA LYS A 593 -7.75 0.29 -14.04
C LYS A 593 -7.59 -1.04 -13.31
N THR A 594 -8.59 -1.50 -12.56
CA THR A 594 -8.55 -2.79 -11.84
C THR A 594 -8.36 -3.98 -12.79
N VAL A 595 -9.03 -3.98 -13.95
CA VAL A 595 -8.84 -5.02 -14.99
C VAL A 595 -7.39 -4.99 -15.50
N MET A 596 -6.85 -3.80 -15.79
CA MET A 596 -5.50 -3.62 -16.32
C MET A 596 -4.39 -3.92 -15.32
N GLU A 597 -4.58 -3.59 -14.05
CA GLU A 597 -3.68 -3.94 -12.96
C GLU A 597 -3.61 -5.46 -12.79
N THR A 598 -4.77 -6.12 -12.80
CA THR A 598 -4.83 -7.58 -12.73
C THR A 598 -4.17 -8.22 -13.95
N PHE A 599 -4.43 -7.71 -15.15
CA PHE A 599 -3.79 -8.16 -16.38
C PHE A 599 -2.27 -8.05 -16.31
N THR A 600 -1.75 -6.88 -15.92
CA THR A 600 -0.30 -6.64 -15.85
C THR A 600 0.39 -7.53 -14.82
N ARG A 601 -0.32 -7.87 -13.72
CA ARG A 601 0.16 -8.75 -12.65
C ARG A 601 0.16 -10.22 -13.05
N VAL A 602 -0.94 -10.69 -13.64
CA VAL A 602 -1.19 -12.12 -13.93
C VAL A 602 -0.56 -12.54 -15.25
N GLN A 603 -0.71 -11.74 -16.30
CA GLN A 603 -0.18 -12.03 -17.63
C GLN A 603 1.30 -11.64 -17.69
N GLN A 604 2.19 -12.62 -17.49
CA GLN A 604 3.64 -12.44 -17.66
C GLN A 604 4.11 -12.73 -19.08
N GLU A 605 3.50 -13.72 -19.74
CA GLU A 605 3.86 -14.11 -21.10
C GLU A 605 3.26 -13.16 -22.16
N THR A 606 3.97 -13.02 -23.28
CA THR A 606 3.48 -12.22 -24.40
C THR A 606 2.31 -12.90 -25.11
N THR A 607 1.31 -12.12 -25.52
CA THR A 607 0.13 -12.60 -26.24
C THR A 607 0.00 -11.97 -27.62
N SER A 608 -0.58 -12.72 -28.55
CA SER A 608 -0.96 -12.28 -29.90
C SER A 608 -2.43 -12.57 -30.20
N ASP A 609 -3.23 -12.88 -29.17
CA ASP A 609 -4.66 -13.21 -29.35
C ASP A 609 -5.46 -11.95 -29.73
N PRO A 610 -6.11 -11.92 -30.91
CA PRO A 610 -6.93 -10.79 -31.34
C PRO A 610 -8.06 -10.44 -30.35
N VAL A 611 -8.60 -11.41 -29.63
CA VAL A 611 -9.67 -11.17 -28.64
C VAL A 611 -9.14 -10.33 -27.48
N ILE A 612 -8.01 -10.72 -26.92
CA ILE A 612 -7.34 -9.98 -25.85
C ILE A 612 -6.92 -8.60 -26.35
N MET A 613 -6.31 -8.52 -27.54
CA MET A 613 -5.83 -7.25 -28.09
C MET A 613 -6.96 -6.25 -28.29
N ASN A 614 -8.07 -6.64 -28.93
CA ASN A 614 -9.20 -5.75 -29.19
C ASN A 614 -9.90 -5.31 -27.88
N ALA A 615 -10.10 -6.25 -26.94
CA ALA A 615 -10.73 -5.95 -25.66
C ALA A 615 -9.88 -5.00 -24.80
N LEU A 616 -8.57 -5.27 -24.69
CA LEU A 616 -7.67 -4.41 -23.93
C LEU A 616 -7.43 -3.07 -24.62
N MET A 617 -7.45 -3.02 -25.96
CA MET A 617 -7.41 -1.74 -26.68
C MET A 617 -8.62 -0.88 -26.32
N PHE A 618 -9.83 -1.46 -26.28
CA PHE A 618 -11.04 -0.76 -25.84
C PHE A 618 -10.94 -0.26 -24.38
N ILE A 619 -10.44 -1.10 -23.48
CA ILE A 619 -10.24 -0.73 -22.06
C ILE A 619 -9.20 0.38 -21.91
N CYS A 620 -8.05 0.26 -22.59
CA CYS A 620 -6.99 1.27 -22.58
C CYS A 620 -7.47 2.58 -23.18
N LYS A 621 -8.25 2.54 -24.26
CA LYS A 621 -8.87 3.72 -24.86
C LYS A 621 -9.83 4.41 -23.90
N THR A 622 -10.67 3.64 -23.21
CA THR A 622 -11.59 4.20 -22.19
C THR A 622 -10.82 4.92 -21.07
N MET A 623 -9.70 4.35 -20.60
CA MET A 623 -8.86 5.03 -19.62
C MET A 623 -8.16 6.27 -20.20
N HIS A 624 -7.63 6.18 -21.42
CA HIS A 624 -6.98 7.30 -22.10
C HIS A 624 -7.93 8.49 -22.31
N ASP A 625 -9.15 8.23 -22.79
CA ASP A 625 -10.13 9.26 -23.13
C ASP A 625 -10.61 10.02 -21.87
N SER A 626 -10.44 9.43 -20.68
CA SER A 626 -10.73 10.10 -19.40
C SER A 626 -9.67 11.10 -18.96
N VAL A 627 -8.46 11.06 -19.56
CA VAL A 627 -7.37 11.98 -19.22
C VAL A 627 -7.61 13.34 -19.89
N ASN A 628 -7.84 14.37 -19.09
CA ASN A 628 -8.10 15.74 -19.53
C ASN A 628 -7.17 16.75 -18.83
N ALA A 629 -7.34 18.05 -19.11
CA ALA A 629 -6.47 19.11 -18.59
C ALA A 629 -6.54 19.29 -17.05
N LEU A 630 -7.54 18.72 -16.39
CA LEU A 630 -7.72 18.77 -14.93
C LEU A 630 -7.21 17.50 -14.24
N THR A 631 -6.80 16.47 -15.00
CA THR A 631 -6.27 15.22 -14.45
C THR A 631 -4.92 15.47 -13.78
N LEU A 632 -4.74 14.94 -12.56
CA LEU A 632 -3.49 15.03 -11.83
C LEU A 632 -2.37 14.29 -12.56
N GLU A 633 -1.15 14.81 -12.49
CA GLU A 633 0.03 14.18 -13.12
C GLU A 633 0.27 12.74 -12.62
N ASP A 634 0.02 12.47 -11.35
CA ASP A 634 0.15 11.12 -10.78
C ASP A 634 -0.85 10.14 -11.38
N GLU A 635 -2.09 10.58 -11.61
CA GLU A 635 -3.13 9.76 -12.24
C GLU A 635 -2.81 9.51 -13.73
N LYS A 636 -2.37 10.56 -14.45
CA LYS A 636 -1.89 10.45 -15.83
C LYS A 636 -0.73 9.46 -15.94
N LYS A 637 0.20 9.50 -14.98
CA LYS A 637 1.33 8.56 -14.90
C LYS A 637 0.87 7.13 -14.60
N ALA A 638 -0.08 6.94 -13.69
CA ALA A 638 -0.64 5.62 -13.40
C ALA A 638 -1.31 5.00 -14.63
N ILE A 639 -2.19 5.74 -15.32
CA ILE A 639 -2.85 5.29 -16.56
C ILE A 639 -1.81 4.99 -17.65
N SER A 640 -0.82 5.86 -17.82
CA SER A 640 0.25 5.66 -18.79
C SER A 640 1.05 4.39 -18.50
N ASN A 641 1.35 4.08 -17.23
CA ASN A 641 2.08 2.87 -16.84
C ASN A 641 1.28 1.59 -17.15
N LEU A 642 -0.04 1.60 -16.95
CA LEU A 642 -0.92 0.47 -17.29
C LEU A 642 -0.98 0.24 -18.80
N ILE A 643 -1.10 1.31 -19.59
CA ILE A 643 -1.10 1.23 -21.06
C ILE A 643 0.28 0.76 -21.57
N CYS A 644 1.38 1.25 -20.98
CA CYS A 644 2.71 0.71 -21.27
C CYS A 644 2.79 -0.78 -20.92
N GLY A 645 2.25 -1.20 -19.79
CA GLY A 645 2.12 -2.62 -19.41
C GLY A 645 1.46 -3.47 -20.49
N PHE A 646 0.34 -2.99 -21.04
CA PHE A 646 -0.34 -3.61 -22.18
C PHE A 646 0.55 -3.72 -23.43
N ILE A 647 1.13 -2.60 -23.87
CA ILE A 647 1.98 -2.55 -25.09
C ILE A 647 3.17 -3.50 -24.98
N ARG A 648 3.75 -3.66 -23.79
CA ARG A 648 4.89 -4.56 -23.53
C ARG A 648 4.52 -6.04 -23.61
N ARG A 649 3.25 -6.40 -23.41
CA ARG A 649 2.77 -7.79 -23.41
C ARG A 649 2.31 -8.26 -24.78
N ILE A 650 2.17 -7.37 -25.77
CA ILE A 650 1.80 -7.76 -27.13
C ILE A 650 3.04 -8.10 -27.95
N SER A 651 3.07 -9.31 -28.51
CA SER A 651 4.12 -9.71 -29.46
C SER A 651 3.55 -10.61 -30.56
N PHE A 652 3.78 -10.24 -31.81
CA PHE A 652 3.49 -11.06 -33.00
C PHE A 652 4.67 -11.95 -33.43
N GLY A 653 5.68 -12.11 -32.55
CA GLY A 653 6.85 -12.94 -32.81
C GLY A 653 7.66 -12.47 -34.02
N ARG A 654 7.60 -13.22 -35.13
CA ARG A 654 8.37 -12.91 -36.35
C ARG A 654 7.59 -12.09 -37.39
N ASP A 655 6.31 -11.82 -37.15
CA ASP A 655 5.55 -10.93 -38.02
C ASP A 655 5.81 -9.47 -37.65
N PHE A 656 6.93 -8.95 -38.15
CA PHE A 656 7.37 -7.60 -37.85
C PHE A 656 6.46 -6.52 -38.45
N GLU A 657 5.78 -6.80 -39.58
CA GLU A 657 4.87 -5.85 -40.23
C GLU A 657 3.56 -5.70 -39.44
N GLN A 658 3.03 -6.81 -38.93
CA GLN A 658 1.85 -6.77 -38.05
C GLN A 658 2.18 -6.07 -36.73
N GLN A 659 3.36 -6.33 -36.15
CA GLN A 659 3.80 -5.64 -34.93
C GLN A 659 3.95 -4.13 -35.12
N LEU A 660 4.53 -3.69 -36.25
CA LEU A 660 4.63 -2.27 -36.56
C LEU A 660 3.25 -1.64 -36.79
N SER A 661 2.33 -2.35 -37.47
CA SER A 661 0.96 -1.88 -37.67
C SER A 661 0.23 -1.65 -36.35
N PHE A 662 0.41 -2.56 -35.38
CA PHE A 662 -0.13 -2.38 -34.03
C PHE A 662 0.44 -1.13 -33.34
N TYR A 663 1.75 -0.86 -33.45
CA TYR A 663 2.33 0.36 -32.88
C TYR A 663 1.82 1.64 -33.56
N VAL A 664 1.55 1.61 -34.86
CA VAL A 664 0.91 2.72 -35.58
C VAL A 664 -0.50 2.99 -35.05
N GLU A 665 -1.30 1.95 -34.83
CA GLU A 665 -2.63 2.07 -34.22
C GLU A 665 -2.57 2.58 -32.78
N ALA A 666 -1.63 2.07 -31.97
CA ALA A 666 -1.43 2.51 -30.59
C ALA A 666 -1.01 3.99 -30.52
N ARG A 667 -0.13 4.45 -31.42
CA ARG A 667 0.25 5.87 -31.52
C ARG A 667 -0.93 6.77 -31.89
N ALA A 668 -1.79 6.31 -32.80
CA ALA A 668 -2.97 7.07 -33.21
C ALA A 668 -4.00 7.16 -32.08
N THR A 669 -4.10 6.12 -31.25
CA THR A 669 -5.07 6.04 -30.14
C THR A 669 -4.59 6.78 -28.88
N PHE A 670 -3.29 6.69 -28.54
CA PHE A 670 -2.74 7.20 -27.27
C PHE A 670 -1.88 8.44 -27.42
N SER A 671 -2.22 9.33 -28.37
CA SER A 671 -1.38 10.48 -28.76
C SER A 671 -1.08 11.47 -27.63
N ASN A 672 -1.93 11.52 -26.60
CA ASN A 672 -1.85 12.54 -25.55
C ASN A 672 -0.97 12.13 -24.35
N LEU A 673 -0.50 10.89 -24.32
CA LEU A 673 0.28 10.33 -23.22
C LEU A 673 1.77 10.19 -23.59
N GLU A 674 2.58 11.16 -23.15
CA GLU A 674 4.03 11.16 -23.41
C GLU A 674 4.76 9.88 -22.99
N PRO A 675 4.53 9.28 -21.80
CA PRO A 675 5.23 8.05 -21.42
C PRO A 675 4.91 6.88 -22.38
N VAL A 676 3.70 6.84 -22.93
CA VAL A 676 3.29 5.84 -23.92
C VAL A 676 4.01 6.07 -25.24
N LEU A 677 4.13 7.33 -25.71
CA LEU A 677 4.89 7.66 -26.92
C LEU A 677 6.38 7.29 -26.79
N ILE A 678 6.98 7.55 -25.62
CA ILE A 678 8.37 7.18 -25.32
C ILE A 678 8.54 5.66 -25.41
N GLU A 679 7.65 4.89 -24.76
CA GLU A 679 7.67 3.43 -24.82
C GLU A 679 7.49 2.91 -26.26
N LEU A 680 6.58 3.48 -27.03
CA LEU A 680 6.36 3.10 -28.43
C LEU A 680 7.61 3.29 -29.29
N VAL A 681 8.32 4.42 -29.15
CA VAL A 681 9.59 4.66 -29.88
C VAL A 681 10.64 3.64 -29.46
N GLN A 682 10.76 3.35 -28.16
CA GLN A 682 11.70 2.33 -27.67
C GLN A 682 11.36 0.93 -28.20
N ARG A 683 10.07 0.57 -28.28
CA ARG A 683 9.62 -0.71 -28.83
C ARG A 683 9.86 -0.82 -30.33
N VAL A 684 9.68 0.25 -31.10
CA VAL A 684 10.02 0.27 -32.54
C VAL A 684 11.53 0.19 -32.78
N ASN A 685 12.33 0.82 -31.91
CA ASN A 685 13.79 0.67 -31.94
C ASN A 685 14.20 -0.77 -31.60
N GLN A 686 13.56 -1.39 -30.61
CA GLN A 686 13.78 -2.81 -30.29
C GLN A 686 13.38 -3.71 -31.47
N LEU A 687 12.25 -3.47 -32.12
CA LEU A 687 11.78 -4.21 -33.29
C LEU A 687 12.80 -4.15 -34.44
N SER A 688 13.43 -3.00 -34.64
CA SER A 688 14.52 -2.82 -35.61
C SER A 688 15.74 -3.66 -35.24
N MET A 689 16.11 -3.71 -33.95
CA MET A 689 17.23 -4.52 -33.46
C MET A 689 16.93 -6.03 -33.47
N GLU A 690 15.70 -6.44 -33.24
CA GLU A 690 15.27 -7.83 -33.39
C GLU A 690 15.34 -8.28 -34.85
N THR A 691 14.89 -7.41 -35.77
CA THR A 691 15.07 -7.61 -37.21
C THR A 691 16.54 -7.80 -37.55
N HIS A 692 17.43 -6.93 -37.03
CA HIS A 692 18.88 -7.05 -37.19
C HIS A 692 19.42 -8.41 -36.72
N LYS A 693 18.99 -8.86 -35.54
CA LYS A 693 19.41 -10.12 -34.92
C LYS A 693 18.99 -11.32 -35.78
N VAL A 694 17.77 -11.31 -36.31
CA VAL A 694 17.26 -12.38 -37.18
C VAL A 694 18.04 -12.44 -38.49
N VAL A 695 18.35 -11.29 -39.10
CA VAL A 695 19.11 -11.24 -40.36
C VAL A 695 20.63 -11.27 -40.18
N LYS A 696 21.13 -11.36 -38.93
CA LYS A 696 22.55 -11.27 -38.56
C LYS A 696 23.26 -10.07 -39.22
N GLY A 697 22.54 -8.95 -39.28
CA GLY A 697 22.98 -7.70 -39.91
C GLY A 697 23.06 -7.70 -41.44
N ASN A 698 22.62 -8.75 -42.15
CA ASN A 698 22.53 -8.78 -43.62
C ASN A 698 21.09 -8.47 -44.06
N HIS A 699 20.76 -7.19 -44.19
CA HIS A 699 19.41 -6.79 -44.60
C HIS A 699 19.17 -7.07 -46.10
N SER A 700 18.07 -7.76 -46.41
CA SER A 700 17.47 -7.80 -47.75
C SER A 700 16.83 -6.44 -48.11
N ARG A 701 16.47 -6.23 -49.40
CA ARG A 701 15.77 -5.01 -49.83
C ARG A 701 14.48 -4.74 -49.04
N LYS A 702 13.73 -5.79 -48.70
CA LYS A 702 12.49 -5.71 -47.90
C LYS A 702 12.78 -5.34 -46.45
N THR A 703 13.69 -6.05 -45.79
CA THR A 703 14.03 -5.79 -44.37
C THR A 703 14.72 -4.43 -44.18
N ALA A 704 15.48 -3.95 -45.18
CA ALA A 704 16.05 -2.61 -45.15
C ALA A 704 14.98 -1.53 -45.32
N ALA A 705 13.97 -1.76 -46.17
CA ALA A 705 12.82 -0.86 -46.28
C ALA A 705 12.00 -0.83 -44.98
N PHE A 706 11.82 -1.99 -44.34
CA PHE A 706 11.16 -2.11 -43.05
C PHE A 706 11.87 -1.32 -41.94
N VAL A 707 13.18 -1.49 -41.76
CA VAL A 707 13.95 -0.70 -40.77
C VAL A 707 13.85 0.80 -41.06
N ARG A 708 13.88 1.22 -42.33
CA ARG A 708 13.67 2.62 -42.70
C ARG A 708 12.26 3.11 -42.33
N ALA A 709 11.24 2.26 -42.44
CA ALA A 709 9.89 2.58 -41.98
C ALA A 709 9.84 2.72 -40.44
N CYS A 710 10.53 1.84 -39.69
CA CYS A 710 10.67 1.97 -38.23
C CYS A 710 11.38 3.28 -37.84
N ALA A 711 12.46 3.64 -38.54
CA ALA A 711 13.15 4.92 -38.33
C ALA A 711 12.23 6.11 -38.66
N ALA A 712 11.48 6.05 -39.75
CA ALA A 712 10.52 7.11 -40.11
C ALA A 712 9.43 7.25 -39.03
N TYR A 713 8.90 6.15 -38.51
CA TYR A 713 7.95 6.14 -37.40
C TYR A 713 8.54 6.85 -36.15
N SER A 714 9.76 6.51 -35.75
CA SER A 714 10.42 7.16 -34.61
C SER A 714 10.62 8.66 -34.88
N PHE A 715 11.03 9.03 -36.10
CA PHE A 715 11.28 10.42 -36.49
C PHE A 715 10.02 11.32 -36.45
N ILE A 716 8.84 10.79 -36.77
CA ILE A 716 7.57 11.54 -36.69
C ILE A 716 6.92 11.51 -35.31
N THR A 717 7.36 10.62 -34.42
CA THR A 717 6.77 10.45 -33.09
C THR A 717 7.52 11.25 -32.02
N ILE A 718 8.84 11.32 -32.12
CA ILE A 718 9.68 12.06 -31.16
C ILE A 718 9.28 13.54 -31.04
N PRO A 719 8.97 14.29 -32.12
CA PRO A 719 8.53 15.68 -32.02
C PRO A 719 7.25 15.90 -31.20
N SER A 720 6.41 14.87 -31.02
CA SER A 720 5.15 14.95 -30.26
C SER A 720 5.33 14.90 -28.74
N ILE A 721 6.56 14.69 -28.25
CA ILE A 721 6.89 14.62 -26.82
C ILE A 721 7.27 16.03 -26.33
N ASN A 722 6.71 16.50 -25.21
CA ASN A 722 7.03 17.84 -24.72
C ASN A 722 8.39 17.89 -24.02
N ASN A 723 8.76 16.83 -23.29
CA ASN A 723 10.03 16.77 -22.58
C ASN A 723 11.24 16.74 -23.55
N ILE A 724 12.03 17.82 -23.56
CA ILE A 724 13.18 18.01 -24.44
C ILE A 724 14.28 16.98 -24.19
N PHE A 725 14.59 16.65 -22.93
CA PHE A 725 15.61 15.64 -22.61
C PHE A 725 15.21 14.24 -23.10
N SER A 726 13.93 13.92 -23.01
CA SER A 726 13.39 12.66 -23.56
C SER A 726 13.54 12.64 -25.08
N ARG A 727 13.24 13.75 -25.77
CA ARG A 727 13.47 13.89 -27.22
C ARG A 727 14.94 13.72 -27.60
N LEU A 728 15.84 14.40 -26.91
CA LEU A 728 17.29 14.32 -27.15
C LEU A 728 17.81 12.89 -27.02
N ASN A 729 17.42 12.19 -25.95
CA ASN A 729 17.80 10.80 -25.72
C ASN A 729 17.20 9.85 -26.76
N LEU A 730 15.92 10.02 -27.12
CA LEU A 730 15.27 9.20 -28.13
C LEU A 730 15.87 9.40 -29.52
N TYR A 731 16.22 10.64 -29.90
CA TYR A 731 16.93 10.89 -31.15
C TYR A 731 18.30 10.23 -31.19
N LEU A 732 19.05 10.29 -30.07
CA LEU A 732 20.36 9.65 -29.98
C LEU A 732 20.26 8.12 -30.13
N VAL A 733 19.38 7.49 -29.35
CA VAL A 733 19.19 6.02 -29.39
C VAL A 733 18.63 5.57 -30.74
N SER A 734 17.66 6.29 -31.31
CA SER A 734 17.11 5.96 -32.64
C SER A 734 18.16 6.13 -33.74
N GLY A 735 19.02 7.14 -33.63
CA GLY A 735 20.18 7.33 -34.51
C GLY A 735 21.17 6.17 -34.42
N GLN A 736 21.54 5.76 -33.21
CA GLN A 736 22.41 4.58 -32.98
C GLN A 736 21.81 3.30 -33.61
N VAL A 737 20.52 3.03 -33.36
CA VAL A 737 19.83 1.87 -33.93
C VAL A 737 19.80 1.93 -35.46
N ALA A 738 19.56 3.10 -36.05
CA ALA A 738 19.60 3.29 -37.50
C ALA A 738 21.00 2.99 -38.07
N MET A 739 22.07 3.43 -37.39
CA MET A 739 23.45 3.17 -37.77
C MET A 739 23.79 1.67 -37.75
N VAL A 740 23.42 0.94 -36.69
CA VAL A 740 23.66 -0.51 -36.58
C VAL A 740 22.94 -1.30 -37.68
N ASN A 741 21.78 -0.81 -38.15
CA ASN A 741 21.02 -1.44 -39.23
C ASN A 741 21.40 -0.96 -40.65
N GLY A 742 22.42 -0.12 -40.80
CA GLY A 742 22.86 0.39 -42.10
C GLY A 742 21.94 1.45 -42.72
N ALA A 743 21.07 2.08 -41.94
CA ALA A 743 20.19 3.18 -42.36
C ALA A 743 20.86 4.55 -42.12
N LEU A 744 21.99 4.77 -42.80
CA LEU A 744 22.90 5.91 -42.55
C LEU A 744 22.22 7.28 -42.73
N THR A 745 21.41 7.44 -43.77
CA THR A 745 20.74 8.72 -44.06
C THR A 745 19.69 9.07 -43.00
N GLN A 746 19.01 8.06 -42.45
CA GLN A 746 18.08 8.25 -41.32
C GLN A 746 18.85 8.54 -40.03
N GLY A 747 19.97 7.86 -39.78
CA GLY A 747 20.85 8.14 -38.64
C GLY A 747 21.36 9.58 -38.63
N ASP A 748 21.87 10.06 -39.76
CA ASP A 748 22.31 11.44 -39.94
C ASP A 748 21.16 12.46 -39.69
N ALA A 749 19.96 12.17 -40.18
CA ALA A 749 18.78 13.01 -39.91
C ALA A 749 18.44 13.09 -38.41
N PHE A 750 18.53 11.98 -37.68
CA PHE A 750 18.32 11.97 -36.22
C PHE A 750 19.37 12.80 -35.48
N PHE A 751 20.65 12.70 -35.85
CA PHE A 751 21.71 13.47 -35.23
C PHE A 751 21.58 14.98 -35.53
N LYS A 752 21.20 15.34 -36.76
CA LYS A 752 20.87 16.74 -37.12
C LYS A 752 19.70 17.28 -36.32
N ALA A 753 18.63 16.49 -36.16
CA ALA A 753 17.48 16.87 -35.35
C ALA A 753 17.84 17.03 -33.86
N ALA A 754 18.71 16.16 -33.33
CA ALA A 754 19.24 16.29 -31.98
C ALA A 754 20.06 17.58 -31.79
N ILE A 755 20.96 17.89 -32.73
CA ILE A 755 21.77 19.13 -32.71
C ILE A 755 20.87 20.36 -32.78
N GLY A 756 19.86 20.34 -33.66
CA GLY A 756 18.90 21.44 -33.79
C GLY A 756 18.02 21.67 -32.56
N LEU A 757 17.85 20.66 -31.69
CA LEU A 757 17.06 20.74 -30.47
C LEU A 757 17.84 21.25 -29.25
N LEU A 758 19.18 21.15 -29.25
CA LEU A 758 20.03 21.62 -28.14
C LEU A 758 19.82 23.10 -27.74
N PRO A 759 19.60 24.06 -28.66
CA PRO A 759 19.31 25.45 -28.30
C PRO A 759 18.02 25.64 -27.49
N GLU A 760 17.05 24.72 -27.63
CA GLU A 760 15.73 24.82 -27.00
C GLU A 760 15.75 24.32 -25.54
N VAL A 761 16.87 23.77 -25.05
CA VAL A 761 16.98 23.20 -23.69
C VAL A 761 16.79 24.29 -22.63
N PRO A 762 15.79 24.16 -21.72
CA PRO A 762 15.53 25.16 -20.68
C PRO A 762 16.69 25.21 -19.69
N ARG A 763 16.98 26.38 -19.10
CA ARG A 763 18.09 26.58 -18.15
C ARG A 763 17.86 25.90 -16.80
N THR A 764 16.60 25.89 -16.35
CA THR A 764 16.22 25.28 -15.08
C THR A 764 15.00 24.39 -15.26
N ILE A 765 14.95 23.30 -14.51
CA ILE A 765 13.81 22.40 -14.42
C ILE A 765 13.39 22.31 -12.95
N GLN A 766 12.09 22.27 -12.70
CA GLN A 766 11.56 21.95 -11.38
C GLN A 766 11.52 20.43 -11.21
N VAL A 767 12.33 19.90 -10.30
CA VAL A 767 12.32 18.49 -9.90
C VAL A 767 11.98 18.43 -8.42
N ASP A 768 10.86 17.78 -8.06
CA ASP A 768 10.35 17.65 -6.69
C ASP A 768 10.21 19.00 -5.95
N GLY A 769 9.67 20.01 -6.64
CA GLY A 769 9.50 21.36 -6.10
C GLY A 769 10.79 22.18 -5.96
N LYS A 770 11.96 21.63 -6.34
CA LYS A 770 13.24 22.35 -6.34
C LYS A 770 13.65 22.71 -7.77
N VAL A 771 13.97 23.97 -7.97
CA VAL A 771 14.56 24.46 -9.23
C VAL A 771 16.00 23.95 -9.30
N ARG A 772 16.30 23.09 -10.27
CA ARG A 772 17.65 22.60 -10.55
C ARG A 772 18.13 23.10 -11.91
N SER A 773 19.43 23.38 -12.03
CA SER A 773 20.06 23.67 -13.32
C SER A 773 20.07 22.43 -14.21
N THR A 774 19.81 22.63 -15.50
CA THR A 774 19.81 21.56 -16.51
C THR A 774 21.18 21.30 -17.11
N GLU A 775 22.16 22.18 -16.87
CA GLU A 775 23.49 22.10 -17.47
C GLU A 775 24.25 20.81 -17.15
N PRO A 776 24.17 20.20 -15.94
CA PRO A 776 24.81 18.91 -15.69
C PRO A 776 24.25 17.79 -16.59
N LEU A 777 22.93 17.76 -16.78
CA LEU A 777 22.26 16.78 -17.65
C LEU A 777 22.62 17.02 -19.12
N LEU A 778 22.69 18.29 -19.53
CA LEU A 778 23.12 18.68 -20.87
C LEU A 778 24.57 18.28 -21.13
N ALA A 779 25.48 18.51 -20.17
CA ALA A 779 26.88 18.11 -20.29
C ALA A 779 27.04 16.58 -20.39
N GLU A 780 26.28 15.81 -19.61
CA GLU A 780 26.25 14.35 -19.72
C GLU A 780 25.76 13.88 -21.09
N TYR A 781 24.66 14.46 -21.58
CA TYR A 781 24.15 14.18 -22.91
C TYR A 781 25.17 14.50 -24.00
N ILE A 782 25.80 15.68 -23.94
CA ILE A 782 26.84 16.10 -24.91
C ILE A 782 28.00 15.12 -24.89
N ASN A 783 28.47 14.68 -23.71
CA ASN A 783 29.54 13.70 -23.62
C ASN A 783 29.17 12.37 -24.30
N ASN A 784 27.95 11.89 -24.10
CA ASN A 784 27.45 10.70 -24.79
C ASN A 784 27.33 10.93 -26.30
N PHE A 785 26.75 12.05 -26.72
CA PHE A 785 26.60 12.42 -28.13
C PHE A 785 27.95 12.51 -28.85
N VAL A 786 28.91 13.22 -28.27
CA VAL A 786 30.29 13.36 -28.76
C VAL A 786 30.98 12.01 -28.87
N SER A 787 30.81 11.11 -27.88
CA SER A 787 31.33 9.75 -27.97
C SER A 787 30.81 9.05 -29.23
N ASN A 788 29.49 9.11 -29.48
CA ASN A 788 28.87 8.46 -30.63
C ASN A 788 29.31 9.04 -31.99
N LEU A 789 29.61 10.33 -32.07
CA LEU A 789 30.08 10.97 -33.31
C LEU A 789 31.40 10.40 -33.83
N LEU A 790 32.20 9.71 -33.00
CA LEU A 790 33.44 9.05 -33.45
C LEU A 790 33.21 8.06 -34.58
N VAL A 791 32.12 7.27 -34.49
CA VAL A 791 31.83 6.20 -35.46
C VAL A 791 30.91 6.63 -36.59
N VAL A 792 30.39 7.86 -36.54
CA VAL A 792 29.48 8.38 -37.57
C VAL A 792 30.29 8.79 -38.80
N PRO A 793 29.95 8.28 -40.00
CA PRO A 793 30.61 8.65 -41.24
C PRO A 793 30.22 10.07 -41.64
N ASP A 794 31.20 10.82 -42.13
CA ASP A 794 30.96 12.13 -42.74
C ASP A 794 30.20 11.97 -44.07
N ASN A 795 29.33 12.93 -44.37
CA ASN A 795 28.67 13.00 -45.66
C ASN A 795 29.64 13.61 -46.69
N PRO A 796 29.98 12.91 -47.79
CA PRO A 796 30.90 13.41 -48.82
C PRO A 796 30.53 14.79 -49.38
N ASP A 797 29.23 15.11 -49.43
CA ASP A 797 28.72 16.34 -50.04
C ASP A 797 28.71 17.54 -49.07
N GLN A 798 28.79 17.30 -47.75
CA GLN A 798 28.61 18.35 -46.73
C GLN A 798 29.94 18.81 -46.10
N GLY A 799 31.06 18.28 -46.60
CA GLY A 799 32.39 18.58 -46.10
C GLY A 799 32.72 17.83 -44.81
N VAL A 800 34.00 17.91 -44.44
CA VAL A 800 34.58 17.16 -43.32
C VAL A 800 34.03 17.67 -41.98
N LEU A 801 33.75 16.74 -41.06
CA LEU A 801 33.29 16.97 -39.68
C LEU A 801 32.02 17.85 -39.59
N TYR A 802 31.11 17.73 -40.55
CA TYR A 802 29.90 18.56 -40.64
C TYR A 802 29.08 18.56 -39.33
N LEU A 803 28.81 17.39 -38.75
CA LEU A 803 28.03 17.28 -37.51
C LEU A 803 28.74 17.87 -36.29
N ILE A 804 30.07 17.73 -36.21
CA ILE A 804 30.87 18.33 -35.13
C ILE A 804 30.88 19.85 -35.27
N ARG A 805 31.06 20.38 -36.48
CA ARG A 805 30.97 21.82 -36.75
C ARG A 805 29.57 22.35 -36.39
N GLY A 806 28.52 21.62 -36.75
CA GLY A 806 27.13 21.92 -36.37
C GLY A 806 26.95 21.98 -34.85
N LEU A 807 27.46 20.97 -34.13
CA LEU A 807 27.43 20.92 -32.67
C LEU A 807 28.19 22.12 -32.05
N LEU A 808 29.41 22.40 -32.52
CA LEU A 808 30.23 23.50 -32.00
C LEU A 808 29.57 24.87 -32.23
N ASN A 809 28.99 25.10 -33.40
CA ASN A 809 28.24 26.33 -33.68
C ASN A 809 27.05 26.50 -32.72
N VAL A 810 26.33 25.42 -32.42
CA VAL A 810 25.23 25.43 -31.45
C VAL A 810 25.73 25.69 -30.03
N LEU A 811 26.80 25.02 -29.59
CA LEU A 811 27.38 25.23 -28.25
C LEU A 811 27.97 26.63 -28.06
N GLN A 812 28.48 27.24 -29.14
CA GLN A 812 28.99 28.61 -29.12
C GLN A 812 27.86 29.64 -28.94
N ASN A 813 26.74 29.42 -29.64
CA ASN A 813 25.56 30.30 -29.60
C ASN A 813 24.61 30.00 -28.42
N TYR A 814 24.81 28.89 -27.71
CA TYR A 814 24.03 28.53 -26.53
C TYR A 814 24.32 29.50 -25.38
N THR A 815 23.27 29.94 -24.70
CA THR A 815 23.38 30.82 -23.53
C THR A 815 23.59 30.00 -22.27
N TRP A 816 24.85 29.80 -21.88
CA TRP A 816 25.27 29.14 -20.65
C TRP A 816 25.02 30.01 -19.41
N GLU A 817 24.94 29.40 -18.23
CA GLU A 817 24.86 30.11 -16.95
C GLU A 817 26.18 30.83 -16.63
N ASP A 818 26.10 32.06 -16.10
CA ASP A 818 27.25 32.94 -15.85
C ASP A 818 28.31 32.32 -14.91
N ASN A 819 27.90 31.37 -14.05
CA ASN A 819 28.75 30.69 -13.07
C ASN A 819 29.05 29.22 -13.42
N SER A 820 28.92 28.82 -14.68
CA SER A 820 29.12 27.44 -15.12
C SER A 820 30.41 27.21 -15.89
N ASP A 821 31.03 26.06 -15.64
CA ASP A 821 32.17 25.54 -16.41
C ASP A 821 31.72 24.52 -17.50
N ALA A 822 30.41 24.31 -17.68
CA ALA A 822 29.86 23.27 -18.54
C ALA A 822 30.22 23.46 -20.03
N LYS A 823 30.27 24.70 -20.52
CA LYS A 823 30.73 25.04 -21.88
C LYS A 823 32.15 24.54 -22.12
N VAL A 824 33.06 24.86 -21.20
CA VAL A 824 34.48 24.53 -21.34
C VAL A 824 34.71 23.04 -21.15
N ARG A 825 33.99 22.39 -20.23
CA ARG A 825 34.00 20.92 -20.11
C ARG A 825 33.53 20.23 -21.39
N SER A 826 32.53 20.78 -22.06
CA SER A 826 32.06 20.27 -23.37
C SER A 826 33.13 20.43 -24.45
N TYR A 827 33.80 21.59 -24.53
CA TYR A 827 34.93 21.80 -25.44
C TYR A 827 36.08 20.85 -25.16
N LEU A 828 36.43 20.64 -23.90
CA LEU A 828 37.45 19.66 -23.50
C LEU A 828 37.07 18.23 -23.93
N SER A 829 35.78 17.87 -23.91
CA SER A 829 35.31 16.56 -24.36
C SER A 829 35.38 16.42 -25.89
N VAL A 830 35.07 17.49 -26.62
CA VAL A 830 35.27 17.53 -28.07
C VAL A 830 36.76 17.44 -28.42
N THR A 831 37.65 18.08 -27.67
CA THR A 831 39.11 17.93 -27.88
C THR A 831 39.58 16.48 -27.68
N CYS A 832 39.02 15.75 -26.71
CA CYS A 832 39.26 14.32 -26.56
C CYS A 832 38.78 13.52 -27.80
N LEU A 833 37.59 13.84 -28.33
CA LEU A 833 37.07 13.23 -29.57
C LEU A 833 37.98 13.51 -30.77
N LEU A 834 38.38 14.77 -31.00
CA LEU A 834 39.25 15.15 -32.10
C LEU A 834 40.60 14.42 -32.04
N SER A 835 41.10 14.19 -30.83
CA SER A 835 42.32 13.39 -30.60
C SER A 835 42.13 11.91 -30.95
N ALA A 836 40.93 11.36 -30.71
CA ALA A 836 40.57 10.01 -31.13
C ALA A 836 40.38 9.92 -32.66
N MET A 837 39.81 10.97 -33.28
CA MET A 837 39.65 11.06 -34.74
C MET A 837 40.98 11.22 -35.49
N SER A 838 42.03 11.66 -34.81
CA SER A 838 43.38 11.79 -35.39
C SER A 838 44.16 10.48 -35.45
N GLN A 839 43.61 9.38 -34.89
CA GLN A 839 44.26 8.06 -34.89
C GLN A 839 44.04 7.34 -36.22
N GLU A 840 44.98 6.45 -36.57
CA GLU A 840 44.88 5.61 -37.78
C GLU A 840 43.74 4.58 -37.70
N ASN A 841 43.42 4.10 -36.50
CA ASN A 841 42.30 3.20 -36.23
C ASN A 841 41.56 3.65 -34.99
N TYR A 842 40.23 3.70 -35.06
CA TYR A 842 39.41 4.05 -33.91
C TYR A 842 39.31 2.92 -32.88
N LEU A 843 38.98 3.29 -31.64
CA LEU A 843 38.88 2.35 -30.51
C LEU A 843 37.74 1.33 -30.68
N TYR A 844 36.66 1.73 -31.34
CA TYR A 844 35.51 0.89 -31.61
C TYR A 844 34.86 1.29 -32.95
N HIS A 845 34.17 0.34 -33.57
CA HIS A 845 33.48 0.51 -34.86
C HIS A 845 32.09 -0.09 -34.80
N VAL A 846 31.20 0.41 -35.66
CA VAL A 846 29.92 -0.22 -35.93
C VAL A 846 30.07 -1.19 -37.09
N ASN A 847 29.55 -2.42 -36.93
CA ASN A 847 29.64 -3.44 -37.97
C ASN A 847 29.01 -2.95 -39.28
N LYS A 848 29.75 -3.01 -40.40
CA LYS A 848 29.35 -2.58 -41.75
C LYS A 848 29.11 -1.08 -41.96
N VAL A 849 29.58 -0.26 -41.03
CA VAL A 849 29.66 1.19 -41.22
C VAL A 849 31.13 1.56 -41.32
N ASP A 850 31.53 2.16 -42.43
CA ASP A 850 32.88 2.68 -42.58
C ASP A 850 32.96 4.05 -41.91
N SER A 851 33.58 4.07 -40.73
CA SER A 851 33.82 5.31 -39.97
C SER A 851 34.93 6.15 -40.63
N ASN A 852 35.11 7.37 -40.12
CA ASN A 852 36.01 8.36 -40.71
C ASN A 852 37.49 7.94 -40.76
N ASP A 853 37.94 6.99 -39.93
CA ASP A 853 39.28 6.40 -40.02
C ASP A 853 39.48 5.60 -41.32
N ARG A 854 38.46 4.85 -41.74
CA ARG A 854 38.48 4.13 -43.02
C ARG A 854 38.19 5.04 -44.22
N LEU A 855 37.31 6.02 -44.06
CA LEU A 855 36.93 6.93 -45.15
C LEU A 855 38.08 7.87 -45.55
N TYR A 856 38.79 8.43 -44.57
CA TYR A 856 39.86 9.40 -44.82
C TYR A 856 41.26 8.81 -44.66
N GLY A 857 41.45 7.65 -44.01
CA GLY A 857 42.73 6.93 -43.97
C GLY A 857 43.91 7.77 -43.43
N SER A 858 43.66 8.64 -42.45
CA SER A 858 44.64 9.62 -41.93
C SER A 858 45.21 10.59 -42.98
N ASP A 859 44.42 10.98 -43.99
CA ASP A 859 44.79 12.01 -44.97
C ASP A 859 45.31 13.28 -44.24
N PRO A 860 46.52 13.78 -44.60
CA PRO A 860 47.06 15.03 -44.06
C PRO A 860 46.09 16.22 -44.11
N LYS A 861 45.19 16.30 -45.12
CA LYS A 861 44.18 17.36 -45.19
C LYS A 861 43.13 17.23 -44.08
N PHE A 862 42.67 16.02 -43.81
CA PHE A 862 41.73 15.72 -42.73
C PHE A 862 42.34 16.03 -41.37
N LEU A 863 43.58 15.59 -41.13
CA LEU A 863 44.30 15.84 -39.88
C LEU A 863 44.57 17.33 -39.64
N ASN A 864 44.87 18.09 -40.69
CA ASN A 864 45.02 19.55 -40.60
C ASN A 864 43.72 20.24 -40.18
N GLU A 865 42.56 19.82 -40.72
CA GLU A 865 41.25 20.35 -40.33
C GLU A 865 40.90 20.01 -38.87
N VAL A 866 41.12 18.75 -38.44
CA VAL A 866 40.95 18.31 -37.05
C VAL A 866 41.83 19.16 -36.11
N GLN A 867 43.08 19.40 -36.49
CA GLN A 867 44.02 20.19 -35.72
C GLN A 867 43.63 21.67 -35.65
N GLN A 868 43.13 22.26 -36.73
CA GLN A 868 42.64 23.65 -36.72
C GLN A 868 41.48 23.82 -35.74
N ILE A 869 40.51 22.89 -35.73
CA ILE A 869 39.38 22.94 -34.79
C ILE A 869 39.89 22.77 -33.34
N ALA A 870 40.79 21.81 -33.09
CA ALA A 870 41.36 21.59 -31.76
C ALA A 870 42.11 22.83 -31.23
N ASN A 871 42.87 23.52 -32.09
CA ASN A 871 43.59 24.74 -31.73
C ASN A 871 42.63 25.87 -31.34
N THR A 872 41.54 26.05 -32.09
CA THR A 872 40.50 27.04 -31.78
C THR A 872 39.85 26.74 -30.43
N LEU A 873 39.49 25.48 -30.16
CA LEU A 873 38.89 25.09 -28.88
C LEU A 873 39.83 25.32 -27.69
N ILE A 874 41.13 25.08 -27.85
CA ILE A 874 42.12 25.34 -26.79
C ILE A 874 42.29 26.83 -26.55
N ALA A 875 42.30 27.65 -27.60
CA ALA A 875 42.36 29.10 -27.46
C ALA A 875 41.18 29.61 -26.61
N GLU A 876 39.97 29.13 -26.88
CA GLU A 876 38.75 29.42 -26.12
C GLU A 876 38.83 28.94 -24.66
N VAL A 877 39.32 27.71 -24.42
CA VAL A 877 39.52 27.17 -23.06
C VAL A 877 40.51 28.04 -22.27
N LEU A 878 41.62 28.45 -22.89
CA LEU A 878 42.64 29.29 -22.26
C LEU A 878 42.14 30.72 -22.02
N GLU A 879 41.30 31.25 -22.91
CA GLU A 879 40.64 32.54 -22.71
C GLU A 879 39.68 32.50 -21.52
N HIS A 880 38.88 31.44 -21.39
CA HIS A 880 38.01 31.26 -20.23
C HIS A 880 38.79 31.13 -18.92
N LEU A 881 39.92 30.40 -18.90
CA LEU A 881 40.80 30.33 -17.72
C LEU A 881 41.37 31.70 -17.32
N LYS A 882 41.62 32.61 -18.27
CA LYS A 882 42.01 33.99 -17.97
C LYS A 882 40.84 34.81 -17.43
N HIS A 883 39.65 34.61 -17.97
CA HIS A 883 38.45 35.28 -17.49
C HIS A 883 38.12 34.89 -16.04
N LEU A 884 38.23 33.60 -15.68
CA LEU A 884 38.09 33.13 -14.31
C LEU A 884 39.13 33.74 -13.35
N GLN A 885 40.31 34.09 -13.86
CA GLN A 885 41.32 34.84 -13.08
C GLN A 885 40.86 36.27 -12.79
N GLN A 886 40.22 36.92 -13.76
CA GLN A 886 39.72 38.29 -13.65
C GLN A 886 38.49 38.40 -12.74
N GLN A 887 37.68 37.34 -12.65
CA GLN A 887 36.51 37.24 -11.77
C GLN A 887 36.83 36.75 -10.34
N GLU A 888 38.12 36.61 -9.97
CA GLU A 888 38.56 36.04 -8.67
C GLU A 888 38.01 34.64 -8.34
N ALA A 889 37.53 33.89 -9.33
CA ALA A 889 37.00 32.53 -9.18
C ALA A 889 38.12 31.47 -9.12
N LEU A 890 39.11 31.68 -8.25
CA LEU A 890 40.40 30.96 -8.22
C LEU A 890 40.26 29.46 -7.96
N LYS A 891 39.23 29.02 -7.22
CA LYS A 891 38.96 27.59 -6.95
C LYS A 891 38.41 26.85 -8.17
N ARG A 892 37.60 27.51 -9.01
CA ARG A 892 37.10 26.93 -10.26
C ARG A 892 38.19 26.88 -11.32
N GLN A 893 38.99 27.95 -11.38
CA GLN A 893 40.18 28.01 -12.22
C GLN A 893 41.17 26.87 -11.92
N SER A 894 41.45 26.59 -10.64
CA SER A 894 42.36 25.50 -10.26
C SER A 894 41.82 24.12 -10.64
N ALA A 895 40.52 23.88 -10.43
CA ALA A 895 39.86 22.62 -10.80
C ALA A 895 39.85 22.40 -12.32
N LEU A 896 39.49 23.41 -13.11
CA LEU A 896 39.42 23.33 -14.57
C LEU A 896 40.82 23.21 -15.20
N ALA A 897 41.82 23.90 -14.64
CA ALA A 897 43.21 23.76 -15.08
C ALA A 897 43.74 22.34 -14.83
N LEU A 898 43.38 21.72 -13.70
CA LEU A 898 43.75 20.34 -13.39
C LEU A 898 43.00 19.33 -14.27
N GLU A 899 41.72 19.59 -14.59
CA GLU A 899 40.93 18.79 -15.51
C GLU A 899 41.52 18.82 -16.93
N PHE A 900 41.86 20.02 -17.43
CA PHE A 900 42.50 20.18 -18.73
C PHE A 900 43.88 19.51 -18.76
N PHE A 901 44.69 19.68 -17.70
CA PHE A 901 45.97 18.99 -17.56
C PHE A 901 45.82 17.46 -17.65
N THR A 902 44.83 16.89 -16.96
CA THR A 902 44.60 15.44 -16.95
C THR A 902 44.20 14.93 -18.34
N ARG A 903 43.32 15.63 -19.05
CA ARG A 903 42.92 15.28 -20.42
C ARG A 903 44.07 15.43 -21.41
N MET A 904 44.93 16.43 -21.23
CA MET A 904 46.13 16.61 -22.05
C MET A 904 47.16 15.51 -21.81
N VAL A 905 47.40 15.10 -20.57
CA VAL A 905 48.28 13.96 -20.24
C VAL A 905 47.76 12.66 -20.86
N ALA A 906 46.43 12.49 -20.94
CA ALA A 906 45.79 11.30 -21.48
C ALA A 906 45.78 11.24 -23.01
N HIS A 907 45.55 12.36 -23.70
CA HIS A 907 45.28 12.39 -25.15
C HIS A 907 46.26 13.24 -25.98
N GLY A 908 47.03 14.13 -25.35
CA GLY A 908 48.01 15.00 -26.02
C GLY A 908 49.44 14.43 -25.97
N ASP A 909 50.25 14.83 -26.94
CA ASP A 909 51.69 14.56 -26.99
C ASP A 909 52.46 15.55 -26.10
N VAL A 910 53.01 15.04 -24.99
CA VAL A 910 53.65 15.84 -23.94
C VAL A 910 55.16 16.01 -24.16
N GLY A 911 55.66 15.69 -25.36
CA GLY A 911 57.07 15.85 -25.72
C GLY A 911 57.62 17.28 -25.52
N PRO A 912 58.95 17.43 -25.34
CA PRO A 912 59.60 18.65 -24.87
C PRO A 912 59.55 19.88 -25.81
N GLY A 913 58.95 19.77 -27.00
CA GLY A 913 58.75 20.87 -27.95
C GLY A 913 57.30 21.13 -28.38
N LYS A 914 56.32 20.44 -27.79
CA LYS A 914 54.91 20.50 -28.18
C LYS A 914 54.04 20.97 -27.01
N MET A 915 53.31 20.07 -26.33
CA MET A 915 52.35 20.43 -25.29
C MET A 915 52.95 20.44 -23.87
N GLY A 916 54.20 19.99 -23.70
CA GLY A 916 54.90 19.96 -22.41
C GLY A 916 54.97 21.30 -21.65
N PRO A 917 55.31 22.44 -22.30
CA PRO A 917 55.31 23.74 -21.63
C PRO A 917 53.91 24.18 -21.16
N LEU A 918 52.86 23.87 -21.94
CA LEU A 918 51.48 24.14 -21.55
C LEU A 918 51.07 23.29 -20.34
N ALA A 919 51.49 22.02 -20.28
CA ALA A 919 51.26 21.13 -19.14
C ALA A 919 51.85 21.66 -17.84
N VAL A 920 53.10 22.12 -17.87
CA VAL A 920 53.74 22.73 -16.71
C VAL A 920 53.03 24.03 -16.31
N ASN A 921 52.61 24.85 -17.27
CA ASN A 921 51.89 26.09 -16.99
C ASN A 921 50.50 25.85 -16.36
N LEU A 922 49.74 24.85 -16.84
CA LEU A 922 48.43 24.49 -16.26
C LEU A 922 48.58 23.89 -14.86
N TRP A 923 49.60 23.07 -14.64
CA TRP A 923 49.91 22.52 -13.31
C TRP A 923 50.27 23.61 -12.30
N ASN A 924 51.14 24.55 -12.69
CA ASN A 924 51.51 25.69 -11.86
C ASN A 924 50.31 26.61 -11.61
N LEU A 925 49.45 26.82 -12.62
CA LEU A 925 48.22 27.60 -12.48
C LEU A 925 47.25 26.97 -11.46
N ALA A 926 47.14 25.63 -11.45
CA ALA A 926 46.31 24.91 -10.48
C ALA A 926 46.80 25.07 -9.03
N GLN A 927 48.10 25.30 -8.81
CA GLN A 927 48.70 25.45 -7.47
C GLN A 927 48.83 26.90 -7.00
N LYS A 928 48.94 27.87 -7.92
CA LYS A 928 49.31 29.27 -7.67
C LYS A 928 48.59 29.96 -6.49
N HIS A 929 47.35 29.57 -6.21
CA HIS A 929 46.50 30.16 -5.16
C HIS A 929 46.09 29.17 -4.04
N GLY A 930 46.76 28.02 -3.90
CA GLY A 930 46.50 27.07 -2.79
C GLY A 930 45.16 26.31 -2.85
N HIS A 931 44.40 26.46 -3.95
CA HIS A 931 43.10 25.82 -4.16
C HIS A 931 43.16 24.52 -5.00
N GLY A 932 44.34 23.99 -5.27
CA GLY A 932 44.50 22.70 -5.96
C GLY A 932 44.14 21.52 -5.06
N ASP A 933 43.44 20.52 -5.59
CA ASP A 933 43.16 19.27 -4.86
C ASP A 933 44.43 18.44 -4.74
N THR A 934 45.08 18.52 -3.58
CA THR A 934 46.34 17.83 -3.28
C THR A 934 46.23 16.31 -3.49
N LYS A 935 45.08 15.69 -3.22
CA LYS A 935 44.91 14.23 -3.38
C LYS A 935 44.95 13.83 -4.85
N VAL A 936 44.25 14.57 -5.70
CA VAL A 936 44.22 14.32 -7.15
C VAL A 936 45.60 14.59 -7.75
N MET A 937 46.27 15.68 -7.34
CA MET A 937 47.60 16.01 -7.85
C MET A 937 48.66 14.96 -7.47
N VAL A 938 48.67 14.45 -6.24
CA VAL A 938 49.59 13.37 -5.83
C VAL A 938 49.36 12.11 -6.67
N ARG A 939 48.10 11.68 -6.83
CA ARG A 939 47.76 10.50 -7.63
C ARG A 939 48.12 10.66 -9.10
N THR A 940 47.86 11.84 -9.69
CA THR A 940 48.23 12.13 -11.07
C THR A 940 49.75 12.12 -11.25
N LEU A 941 50.51 12.61 -10.27
CA LEU A 941 51.98 12.59 -10.30
C LEU A 941 52.55 11.17 -10.13
N GLU A 942 51.94 10.33 -9.29
CA GLU A 942 52.27 8.90 -9.19
C GLU A 942 51.99 8.17 -10.51
N HIS A 943 50.84 8.45 -11.13
CA HIS A 943 50.49 7.89 -12.45
C HIS A 943 51.49 8.31 -13.53
N LEU A 944 51.89 9.58 -13.54
CA LEU A 944 52.92 10.09 -14.46
C LEU A 944 54.28 9.43 -14.22
N LYS A 945 54.67 9.20 -12.97
CA LYS A 945 55.90 8.46 -12.62
C LYS A 945 55.84 7.01 -13.09
N LYS A 946 54.69 6.33 -12.93
CA LYS A 946 54.48 4.96 -13.41
C LYS A 946 54.57 4.88 -14.94
N LYS A 947 53.93 5.81 -15.66
CA LYS A 947 54.06 5.92 -17.13
C LYS A 947 55.47 6.33 -17.58
N GLY A 948 56.16 7.13 -16.77
CA GLY A 948 57.55 7.54 -16.98
C GLY A 948 58.55 6.38 -17.00
N VAL A 949 58.21 5.23 -16.41
CA VAL A 949 59.02 4.00 -16.50
C VAL A 949 59.06 3.46 -17.94
N GLN A 950 57.99 3.64 -18.71
CA GLN A 950 57.87 3.18 -20.09
C GLN A 950 58.21 4.26 -21.13
N GLN A 951 57.96 5.53 -20.82
CA GLN A 951 58.12 6.65 -21.76
C GLN A 951 58.90 7.82 -21.12
N LYS A 952 60.09 8.12 -21.67
CA LYS A 952 61.01 9.14 -21.15
C LYS A 952 60.38 10.55 -21.05
N GLU A 953 59.50 10.89 -21.98
CA GLU A 953 58.81 12.20 -22.02
C GLU A 953 57.95 12.45 -20.78
N TYR A 954 57.30 11.40 -20.25
CA TYR A 954 56.49 11.49 -19.03
C TYR A 954 57.35 11.56 -17.76
N ALA A 955 58.55 10.95 -17.77
CA ALA A 955 59.53 11.09 -16.69
C ALA A 955 60.10 12.52 -16.63
N ASP A 956 60.44 13.09 -17.78
CA ASP A 956 60.93 14.47 -17.91
C ASP A 956 59.86 15.50 -17.53
N LEU A 957 58.59 15.23 -17.83
CA LEU A 957 57.46 16.03 -17.36
C LEU A 957 57.29 15.90 -15.85
N ALA A 958 57.26 14.69 -15.29
CA ALA A 958 57.07 14.45 -13.86
C ALA A 958 58.15 15.14 -13.00
N ALA A 959 59.38 15.23 -13.50
CA ALA A 959 60.48 15.96 -12.84
C ALA A 959 60.26 17.47 -12.76
N LYS A 960 59.42 18.05 -13.65
CA LYS A 960 59.14 19.49 -13.75
C LYS A 960 57.84 19.92 -13.06
N LEU A 961 57.16 19.01 -12.35
CA LEU A 961 55.89 19.25 -11.68
C LEU A 961 56.09 19.25 -10.15
N PRO A 962 56.50 20.39 -9.54
CA PRO A 962 56.61 20.46 -8.09
C PRO A 962 55.22 20.34 -7.44
N LEU A 963 55.16 19.77 -6.23
CA LEU A 963 53.99 19.84 -5.36
C LEU A 963 54.24 20.96 -4.35
N GLN A 964 53.41 22.00 -4.33
CA GLN A 964 53.44 22.96 -3.24
C GLN A 964 52.97 22.28 -1.94
N SER A 965 53.85 22.16 -0.95
CA SER A 965 53.47 21.78 0.41
C SER A 965 52.69 22.94 1.04
N ARG A 966 51.47 22.68 1.52
CA ARG A 966 50.76 23.63 2.39
C ARG A 966 51.64 23.92 3.61
N THR A 967 52.05 25.16 3.79
CA THR A 967 52.20 25.76 5.14
C THR A 967 50.84 26.21 5.61
#